data_AF-A0A8T1CFH3-F1
#
_entry.id   AF-A0A8T1CFH3-F1
#
_cell.length_a   1.000
_cell.length_b   1.000
_cell.length_c   1.000
_cell.angle_alpha   90.00
_cell.angle_beta   90.00
_cell.angle_gamma   90.00
#
_symmetry.space_group_name_H-M   'P 1'
#
loop_
_entity.id
_entity.type
_entity.pdbx_description
1 polymer ?
#
loop_
_entity_poly.entity_id
_entity_poly.type
_entity_poly.pdbx_seq_one_letter_code
_entity_poly.pdbx_strand_id
1 'polypeptide(L)'
;MAKYNAIHSPPMLHTREGSAEDDEDHGHKVEEGGGGHDDSNTDDNTHSESDGGSDRDSSSERNDDSEQSDHGDHGSEGEGDERKWDPIARGEELDIFVKGVNGERYAQKAFRSGWAVFVDFFHPEASHFWHEQLTKFHKYVMPFDGLWLDMNEPSSTCDCVLAAKDDICAHICNERHSTKPSRRDEGVVELEQVAVPGDGGFIRTNDVNFPFDPYRQPFAPGQNEPNSGGHGNLNSATLPMAALHHSSLHYNLHSLYGHAQARATHHALNSIVKKRSVLLSRSTFSGTGRYAGHWVGDDAKASWEQLRLSISGTLQMNLLGIPLTGPNVCGSRGRSSTELCVRWHQAASFLPLLRNHAERDEGKQTPVDFDADALNILRSTLLRRYRYLPYMYTLFFEAHRSGSPVVRPLSFEFPDDKNARDIEHQYLLGPALMVSPVVHEGAISTEVYFPDANWYDVHSGKLALDPAAGDSRRVSLLTPLPKLQVHLRGGYIIPTQKSLTTTALSRRGAFTLLAALDTSQNNTSAFGELYVDDGDSLSAVEDHRYSLMHFGVLQNSSDTVEFKNSIKFHGYAGPEMQADIKEIRVYGVRGDGFAANSSMNATLLSSSGEGSPQESSIKADYFAQSDMLVLSRLDVPIGQEFHVKVVAQPAATPEGGKKGGGVGVNASGKSGSGEEAEKGGAAGGKKSAEKKKKSKFSVTGIVGIVVGCAFLAAIIFMFLLRRRRQGYETI
;
A
#
# COMPACT_ATOMS: atom_id res chain seq x y z
N MET A 1 -21.07 -14.76 33.45
CA MET A 1 -21.77 -13.87 34.42
C MET A 1 -21.75 -12.44 33.89
N ALA A 2 -22.50 -11.52 34.51
CA ALA A 2 -23.15 -10.43 33.77
C ALA A 2 -22.42 -9.07 33.73
N LYS A 3 -22.69 -8.34 32.64
CA LYS A 3 -22.68 -6.86 32.46
C LYS A 3 -21.37 -6.10 32.74
N TYR A 4 -20.81 -5.50 31.69
CA TYR A 4 -20.67 -4.03 31.59
C TYR A 4 -20.78 -3.61 30.12
N ASN A 5 -21.67 -2.66 29.83
CA ASN A 5 -21.90 -2.06 28.52
C ASN A 5 -22.13 -0.56 28.77
N ALA A 6 -21.36 0.33 28.13
CA ALA A 6 -21.82 1.61 27.56
C ALA A 6 -20.67 2.60 27.27
N ILE A 7 -20.53 2.96 25.99
CA ILE A 7 -20.53 4.35 25.45
C ILE A 7 -19.66 5.40 26.17
N HIS A 8 -18.67 5.94 25.44
CA HIS A 8 -18.29 7.35 25.56
C HIS A 8 -18.10 7.99 24.17
N SER A 9 -18.83 9.07 23.92
CA SER A 9 -18.58 10.05 22.86
C SER A 9 -17.71 11.19 23.41
N PRO A 10 -16.95 11.92 22.58
CA PRO A 10 -16.03 12.97 23.04
C PRO A 10 -16.78 14.26 23.45
N PRO A 11 -16.23 15.06 24.38
CA PRO A 11 -16.82 16.33 24.79
C PRO A 11 -16.52 17.46 23.79
N MET A 12 -17.53 18.28 23.49
CA MET A 12 -17.32 19.59 22.84
C MET A 12 -16.73 20.60 23.83
N LEU A 13 -15.84 21.47 23.35
CA LEU A 13 -15.38 22.66 24.07
C LEU A 13 -16.27 23.85 23.71
N HIS A 14 -16.98 24.40 24.69
CA HIS A 14 -17.66 25.69 24.58
C HIS A 14 -16.86 26.76 25.34
N THR A 15 -16.77 27.94 24.72
CA THR A 15 -16.17 29.16 25.28
C THR A 15 -17.05 29.83 26.34
N ARG A 16 -16.45 30.38 27.40
CA ARG A 16 -16.92 31.63 28.03
C ARG A 16 -15.83 32.31 28.88
N GLU A 17 -15.94 33.64 28.98
CA GLU A 17 -15.02 34.57 29.66
C GLU A 17 -15.15 34.57 31.19
N GLY A 18 -14.19 35.19 31.91
CA GLY A 18 -14.35 35.49 33.35
C GLY A 18 -13.11 35.95 34.15
N SER A 19 -12.53 37.10 33.79
CA SER A 19 -11.89 38.12 34.66
C SER A 19 -11.26 37.81 36.04
N ALA A 20 -10.05 38.37 36.26
CA ALA A 20 -9.44 38.96 37.48
C ALA A 20 -7.98 38.48 37.65
N GLU A 21 -6.98 39.26 38.04
CA GLU A 21 -6.64 40.70 38.13
C GLU A 21 -5.19 40.73 38.71
N ASP A 22 -4.60 41.92 38.90
CA ASP A 22 -3.27 42.20 39.47
C ASP A 22 -2.01 41.86 38.64
N ASP A 23 -0.92 42.64 38.66
CA ASP A 23 -0.75 44.11 38.51
C ASP A 23 0.75 44.42 38.20
N GLU A 24 1.09 45.71 38.03
CA GLU A 24 2.45 46.28 37.81
C GLU A 24 3.07 46.13 36.39
N ASP A 25 3.72 47.14 35.78
CA ASP A 25 3.47 48.57 35.44
C ASP A 25 4.77 49.11 34.77
N HIS A 26 4.67 50.22 34.03
CA HIS A 26 5.71 51.07 33.38
C HIS A 26 6.30 50.58 32.03
N GLY A 27 6.26 51.34 30.92
CA GLY A 27 5.52 52.58 30.62
C GLY A 27 6.08 53.41 29.43
N HIS A 28 5.18 53.93 28.55
CA HIS A 28 5.32 55.09 27.62
C HIS A 28 6.39 55.06 26.48
N LYS A 29 6.24 55.64 25.26
CA LYS A 29 5.37 56.66 24.57
C LYS A 29 5.07 56.18 23.10
N VAL A 30 3.91 56.37 22.45
CA VAL A 30 3.17 57.56 21.91
C VAL A 30 3.71 58.18 20.60
N GLU A 31 2.91 58.06 19.52
CA GLU A 31 2.57 58.99 18.38
C GLU A 31 2.11 58.11 17.18
N GLU A 32 0.85 58.03 16.70
CA GLU A 32 -0.21 58.95 16.21
C GLU A 32 -0.24 59.28 14.69
N GLY A 33 -1.44 59.17 14.08
CA GLY A 33 -1.79 59.55 12.70
C GLY A 33 -2.20 58.38 11.77
N GLY A 34 -3.34 58.38 11.05
CA GLY A 34 -4.51 59.27 11.07
C GLY A 34 -5.21 59.39 9.69
N GLY A 35 -6.44 58.86 9.57
CA GLY A 35 -7.35 59.02 8.40
C GLY A 35 -7.21 57.94 7.30
N GLY A 36 -8.26 57.43 6.64
CA GLY A 36 -9.71 57.62 6.80
C GLY A 36 -10.40 58.36 5.63
N HIS A 37 -11.12 57.63 4.78
CA HIS A 37 -12.34 58.07 4.07
C HIS A 37 -13.07 56.88 3.40
N ASP A 38 -14.39 56.87 3.52
CA ASP A 38 -15.32 56.06 2.72
C ASP A 38 -15.56 56.70 1.34
N ASP A 39 -16.03 55.94 0.34
CA ASP A 39 -17.44 56.07 -0.09
C ASP A 39 -17.86 55.07 -1.20
N SER A 40 -19.17 54.84 -1.25
CA SER A 40 -19.87 53.88 -2.12
C SER A 40 -20.15 54.36 -3.55
N ASN A 41 -20.38 53.44 -4.49
CA ASN A 41 -21.64 53.42 -5.23
C ASN A 41 -21.96 52.10 -5.96
N THR A 42 -23.25 51.91 -6.22
CA THR A 42 -23.86 50.73 -6.84
C THR A 42 -24.29 50.99 -8.30
N ASP A 43 -25.00 49.99 -8.87
CA ASP A 43 -25.86 50.04 -10.07
C ASP A 43 -25.18 49.82 -11.44
N ASP A 44 -25.84 49.28 -12.48
CA ASP A 44 -26.79 48.15 -12.59
C ASP A 44 -26.95 47.81 -14.11
N ASN A 45 -27.67 46.73 -14.44
CA ASN A 45 -28.41 46.50 -15.70
C ASN A 45 -27.72 46.15 -17.06
N THR A 46 -27.70 44.83 -17.32
CA THR A 46 -28.41 44.10 -18.43
C THR A 46 -28.20 44.36 -19.95
N HIS A 47 -28.15 43.22 -20.68
CA HIS A 47 -28.52 42.97 -22.09
C HIS A 47 -27.62 43.58 -23.20
N SER A 48 -27.46 42.99 -24.40
CA SER A 48 -28.24 41.93 -25.08
C SER A 48 -27.39 40.96 -25.93
N GLU A 49 -28.01 39.86 -26.38
CA GLU A 49 -27.48 38.87 -27.33
C GLU A 49 -27.39 39.42 -28.78
N SER A 50 -26.52 38.85 -29.64
CA SER A 50 -26.93 38.01 -30.80
C SER A 50 -25.83 37.79 -31.88
N ASP A 51 -25.58 36.51 -32.17
CA ASP A 51 -25.35 35.86 -33.48
C ASP A 51 -24.38 36.35 -34.59
N GLY A 52 -23.66 35.35 -35.14
CA GLY A 52 -23.23 35.25 -36.55
C GLY A 52 -21.86 35.85 -36.91
N GLY A 53 -21.01 35.22 -37.74
CA GLY A 53 -21.12 33.92 -38.41
C GLY A 53 -20.27 33.85 -39.69
N SER A 54 -19.34 32.89 -39.75
CA SER A 54 -18.72 32.27 -40.95
C SER A 54 -17.98 33.11 -42.02
N ASP A 55 -16.67 32.79 -42.13
CA ASP A 55 -16.00 32.25 -43.33
C ASP A 55 -15.38 33.11 -44.46
N ARG A 56 -14.24 32.56 -44.93
CA ARG A 56 -13.45 32.76 -46.18
C ARG A 56 -12.38 33.85 -46.16
N ASP A 57 -11.11 33.44 -46.17
CA ASP A 57 -10.31 32.95 -47.33
C ASP A 57 -10.06 34.01 -48.40
N SER A 58 -8.82 34.50 -48.48
CA SER A 58 -7.95 34.29 -49.66
C SER A 58 -6.57 34.92 -49.47
N SER A 59 -5.60 34.41 -50.23
CA SER A 59 -4.15 34.63 -50.09
C SER A 59 -3.58 35.63 -51.09
N SER A 60 -2.36 36.12 -50.80
CA SER A 60 -1.35 36.67 -51.75
C SER A 60 -1.72 38.04 -52.39
N GLU A 61 -0.79 38.90 -52.83
CA GLU A 61 0.63 38.75 -53.19
C GLU A 61 1.55 39.86 -52.60
N ARG A 62 2.85 39.81 -52.94
CA ARG A 62 3.92 40.73 -52.52
C ARG A 62 4.03 41.93 -53.48
N ASN A 63 4.64 43.03 -53.02
CA ASN A 63 5.86 43.56 -53.64
C ASN A 63 6.53 44.66 -52.76
N ASP A 64 7.83 44.81 -52.94
CA ASP A 64 8.69 45.81 -52.30
C ASP A 64 8.34 47.25 -52.72
N ASP A 65 8.64 48.23 -51.87
CA ASP A 65 9.64 49.24 -52.22
C ASP A 65 10.16 50.00 -50.97
N SER A 66 11.40 50.47 -51.06
CA SER A 66 12.17 51.04 -49.95
C SER A 66 12.11 52.57 -49.89
N GLU A 67 11.98 53.15 -48.70
CA GLU A 67 12.56 54.48 -48.41
C GLU A 67 12.79 54.66 -46.89
N GLN A 68 13.85 55.38 -46.51
CA GLN A 68 14.43 55.37 -45.17
C GLN A 68 14.79 56.78 -44.68
N SER A 69 13.94 57.35 -43.81
CA SER A 69 14.24 58.48 -42.91
C SER A 69 13.01 58.79 -42.06
N ASP A 70 13.04 59.16 -40.78
CA ASP A 70 13.94 59.07 -39.63
C ASP A 70 13.14 59.71 -38.47
N HIS A 71 13.42 59.32 -37.22
CA HIS A 71 12.91 59.90 -35.97
C HIS A 71 11.38 59.96 -35.72
N GLY A 72 10.91 59.08 -34.82
CA GLY A 72 9.60 59.12 -34.18
C GLY A 72 9.53 58.10 -33.05
N ASP A 73 9.99 58.48 -31.85
CA ASP A 73 10.08 57.62 -30.67
C ASP A 73 8.70 57.13 -30.18
N HIS A 74 8.44 55.83 -30.32
CA HIS A 74 7.44 55.06 -29.57
C HIS A 74 7.77 53.55 -29.64
N GLY A 75 8.80 53.13 -28.90
CA GLY A 75 9.21 51.73 -28.80
C GLY A 75 8.44 50.92 -27.75
N SER A 76 7.55 50.03 -28.21
CA SER A 76 7.16 48.75 -27.60
C SER A 76 7.18 48.64 -26.06
N GLU A 77 6.02 48.79 -25.42
CA GLU A 77 5.74 48.06 -24.17
C GLU A 77 5.48 46.58 -24.51
N GLY A 78 6.56 45.85 -24.75
CA GLY A 78 6.57 44.45 -25.12
C GLY A 78 8.01 43.96 -25.20
N GLU A 79 8.28 42.81 -24.59
CA GLU A 79 9.61 42.24 -24.31
C GLU A 79 10.37 42.90 -23.15
N GLY A 80 9.92 42.60 -21.92
CA GLY A 80 10.61 42.95 -20.68
C GLY A 80 10.70 41.76 -19.71
N ASP A 81 11.91 41.23 -19.56
CA ASP A 81 12.33 40.35 -18.46
C ASP A 81 11.75 38.91 -18.42
N GLU A 82 12.02 38.12 -19.47
CA GLU A 82 12.29 36.68 -19.27
C GLU A 82 13.53 36.51 -18.38
N ARG A 83 13.38 36.68 -17.05
CA ARG A 83 14.43 36.32 -16.10
C ARG A 83 14.68 34.81 -16.21
N LYS A 84 15.75 34.48 -16.94
CA LYS A 84 16.42 33.20 -17.01
C LYS A 84 16.26 32.47 -15.68
N TRP A 85 15.40 31.46 -15.65
CA TRP A 85 15.06 30.77 -14.42
C TRP A 85 16.26 29.94 -13.96
N ASP A 86 16.98 30.47 -12.98
CA ASP A 86 18.18 29.90 -12.41
C ASP A 86 17.96 29.64 -10.91
N PRO A 87 17.66 28.38 -10.52
CA PRO A 87 17.50 28.01 -9.12
C PRO A 87 18.76 28.22 -8.27
N ILE A 88 19.95 28.24 -8.87
CA ILE A 88 21.20 28.44 -8.15
C ILE A 88 21.36 29.92 -7.80
N ALA A 89 21.24 30.81 -8.80
CA ALA A 89 21.33 32.25 -8.57
C ALA A 89 20.25 32.74 -7.58
N ARG A 90 19.03 32.20 -7.68
CA ARG A 90 17.93 32.53 -6.75
C ARG A 90 18.17 31.97 -5.33
N GLY A 91 18.87 30.84 -5.19
CA GLY A 91 19.26 30.31 -3.89
C GLY A 91 20.44 31.06 -3.26
N GLU A 92 21.36 31.58 -4.08
CA GLU A 92 22.45 32.47 -3.66
C GLU A 92 21.89 33.81 -3.15
N GLU A 93 20.93 34.41 -3.88
CA GLU A 93 20.25 35.67 -3.49
C GLU A 93 19.60 35.60 -2.10
N LEU A 94 19.05 34.43 -1.75
CA LEU A 94 18.37 34.18 -0.47
C LEU A 94 19.28 33.57 0.61
N ASP A 95 20.54 33.28 0.29
CA ASP A 95 21.53 32.65 1.19
C ASP A 95 21.07 31.31 1.80
N ILE A 96 20.25 30.54 1.06
CA ILE A 96 19.55 29.32 1.54
C ILE A 96 20.33 28.00 1.41
N PHE A 97 21.60 28.04 1.02
CA PHE A 97 22.41 26.82 0.86
C PHE A 97 23.19 26.50 2.14
N VAL A 98 23.37 25.20 2.42
CA VAL A 98 24.25 24.72 3.50
C VAL A 98 25.67 25.25 3.29
N LYS A 99 26.32 25.66 4.39
CA LYS A 99 27.62 26.35 4.38
C LYS A 99 28.76 25.50 4.92
N GLY A 100 29.98 25.80 4.47
CA GLY A 100 31.21 25.29 5.08
C GLY A 100 31.48 25.98 6.42
N VAL A 101 32.48 25.49 7.15
CA VAL A 101 32.89 26.06 8.45
C VAL A 101 33.43 27.49 8.37
N ASN A 102 33.82 27.91 7.18
CA ASN A 102 34.20 29.28 6.83
C ASN A 102 33.01 30.22 6.58
N GLY A 103 31.78 29.71 6.56
CA GLY A 103 30.57 30.47 6.25
C GLY A 103 30.29 30.65 4.74
N GLU A 104 31.11 30.08 3.86
CA GLU A 104 30.88 30.10 2.41
C GLU A 104 29.96 28.96 1.97
N ARG A 105 29.37 29.09 0.77
CA ARG A 105 28.47 28.08 0.19
C ARG A 105 29.18 26.74 0.03
N TYR A 106 28.58 25.68 0.57
CA TYR A 106 29.11 24.33 0.47
C TYR A 106 28.59 23.59 -0.76
N ALA A 107 29.51 23.00 -1.53
CA ALA A 107 29.20 22.16 -2.68
C ALA A 107 29.94 20.81 -2.60
N GLN A 108 29.27 19.73 -2.99
CA GLN A 108 29.87 18.39 -3.11
C GLN A 108 29.34 17.68 -4.36
N LYS A 109 29.94 16.54 -4.71
CA LYS A 109 29.44 15.69 -5.80
C LYS A 109 28.15 14.99 -5.37
N ALA A 110 27.04 15.26 -6.07
CA ALA A 110 25.76 14.62 -5.84
C ALA A 110 25.35 13.77 -7.05
N PHE A 111 25.37 12.45 -6.87
CA PHE A 111 24.92 11.46 -7.84
C PHE A 111 25.48 11.70 -9.27
N ARG A 112 24.61 11.78 -10.28
CA ARG A 112 24.96 12.00 -11.69
C ARG A 112 25.04 13.47 -12.10
N SER A 113 24.65 14.39 -11.22
CA SER A 113 24.54 15.83 -11.52
C SER A 113 25.88 16.56 -11.53
N GLY A 114 26.97 15.89 -11.12
CA GLY A 114 28.26 16.53 -10.90
C GLY A 114 28.29 17.20 -9.52
N TRP A 115 28.82 18.43 -9.45
CA TRP A 115 28.81 19.22 -8.24
C TRP A 115 27.42 19.83 -7.99
N ALA A 116 26.94 19.74 -6.76
CA ALA A 116 25.68 20.31 -6.31
C ALA A 116 25.85 21.02 -4.97
N VAL A 117 24.99 22.01 -4.77
CA VAL A 117 24.80 22.72 -3.50
C VAL A 117 23.52 22.19 -2.84
N PHE A 118 23.48 22.22 -1.50
CA PHE A 118 22.43 21.58 -0.73
C PHE A 118 21.52 22.64 -0.12
N VAL A 119 20.21 22.54 -0.35
CA VAL A 119 19.22 23.48 0.22
C VAL A 119 19.13 23.23 1.72
N ASP A 120 19.32 24.28 2.51
CA ASP A 120 19.10 24.21 3.94
C ASP A 120 17.60 24.31 4.26
N PHE A 121 16.91 23.17 4.33
CA PHE A 121 15.49 23.11 4.71
C PHE A 121 15.18 23.55 6.15
N PHE A 122 16.19 23.96 6.93
CA PHE A 122 16.04 24.60 8.25
C PHE A 122 16.18 26.13 8.20
N HIS A 123 16.52 26.71 7.05
CA HIS A 123 16.49 28.16 6.82
C HIS A 123 15.04 28.66 6.63
N PRO A 124 14.63 29.80 7.20
CA PRO A 124 13.24 30.30 7.10
C PRO A 124 12.76 30.44 5.64
N GLU A 125 13.57 31.00 4.77
CA GLU A 125 13.23 31.18 3.34
C GLU A 125 13.23 29.89 2.50
N ALA A 126 13.76 28.77 3.00
CA ALA A 126 13.93 27.58 2.16
C ALA A 126 12.60 26.97 1.70
N SER A 127 11.54 27.05 2.50
CA SER A 127 10.21 26.58 2.09
C SER A 127 9.58 27.48 1.00
N HIS A 128 9.82 28.78 1.08
CA HIS A 128 9.37 29.76 0.07
C HIS A 128 10.15 29.57 -1.24
N PHE A 129 11.49 29.52 -1.18
CA PHE A 129 12.35 29.18 -2.32
C PHE A 129 11.92 27.88 -3.00
N TRP A 130 11.73 26.80 -2.23
CA TRP A 130 11.39 25.49 -2.77
C TRP A 130 10.00 25.47 -3.43
N HIS A 131 9.02 26.16 -2.84
CA HIS A 131 7.72 26.37 -3.47
C HIS A 131 7.82 27.17 -4.77
N GLU A 132 8.65 28.23 -4.81
CA GLU A 132 8.91 29.02 -6.02
C GLU A 132 9.50 28.13 -7.14
N GLN A 133 10.52 27.32 -6.83
CA GLN A 133 11.16 26.45 -7.81
C GLN A 133 10.22 25.35 -8.32
N LEU A 134 9.46 24.70 -7.44
CA LEU A 134 8.48 23.68 -7.84
C LEU A 134 7.32 24.27 -8.65
N THR A 135 6.87 25.49 -8.32
CA THR A 135 5.83 26.19 -9.09
C THR A 135 6.32 26.53 -10.49
N LYS A 136 7.56 27.01 -10.63
CA LYS A 136 8.19 27.26 -11.94
C LYS A 136 8.37 25.97 -12.73
N PHE A 137 8.84 24.88 -12.11
CA PHE A 137 8.96 23.58 -12.78
C PHE A 137 7.58 23.05 -13.26
N HIS A 138 6.55 23.13 -12.41
CA HIS A 138 5.19 22.71 -12.76
C HIS A 138 4.61 23.52 -13.93
N LYS A 139 4.86 24.83 -13.97
CA LYS A 139 4.31 25.74 -14.98
C LYS A 139 5.07 25.70 -16.31
N TYR A 140 6.40 25.64 -16.27
CA TYR A 140 7.26 25.86 -17.44
C TYR A 140 7.95 24.59 -17.97
N VAL A 141 7.99 23.49 -17.21
CA VAL A 141 8.63 22.22 -17.63
C VAL A 141 7.61 21.11 -17.80
N MET A 142 6.89 20.75 -16.73
CA MET A 142 5.94 19.65 -16.74
C MET A 142 4.95 19.76 -15.58
N PRO A 143 3.63 19.78 -15.82
CA PRO A 143 2.64 19.65 -14.76
C PRO A 143 2.71 18.22 -14.20
N PHE A 144 2.87 18.10 -12.88
CA PHE A 144 3.07 16.83 -12.17
C PHE A 144 1.98 16.60 -11.12
N ASP A 145 1.48 15.37 -11.00
CA ASP A 145 0.47 14.99 -10.01
C ASP A 145 1.08 14.69 -8.62
N GLY A 146 2.40 14.51 -8.54
CA GLY A 146 3.13 14.12 -7.33
C GLY A 146 4.64 14.08 -7.55
N LEU A 147 5.40 13.82 -6.48
CA LEU A 147 6.87 13.88 -6.48
C LEU A 147 7.49 12.70 -5.74
N TRP A 148 8.67 12.30 -6.20
CA TRP A 148 9.55 11.32 -5.57
C TRP A 148 10.83 12.05 -5.14
N LEU A 149 11.05 12.17 -3.84
CA LEU A 149 12.24 12.74 -3.23
C LEU A 149 13.25 11.63 -2.96
N ASP A 150 14.35 11.67 -3.71
CA ASP A 150 15.46 10.72 -3.62
C ASP A 150 16.75 11.44 -3.18
N MET A 151 17.78 10.67 -2.80
CA MET A 151 19.10 11.18 -2.40
C MET A 151 19.09 12.15 -1.19
N ASN A 152 18.05 12.08 -0.35
CA ASN A 152 17.74 13.08 0.67
C ASN A 152 18.10 12.69 2.11
N GLU A 153 19.10 11.82 2.28
CA GLU A 153 19.74 11.55 3.58
C GLU A 153 20.32 12.78 4.28
N PRO A 154 21.03 13.75 3.63
CA PRO A 154 21.34 13.91 2.20
C PRO A 154 22.50 13.03 1.74
N SER A 155 22.41 12.49 0.51
CA SER A 155 23.45 11.64 -0.06
C SER A 155 24.46 12.41 -0.90
N SER A 156 25.74 12.10 -0.70
CA SER A 156 26.88 12.59 -1.46
C SER A 156 27.72 11.44 -1.99
N THR A 157 28.36 11.61 -3.15
CA THR A 157 29.32 10.63 -3.69
C THR A 157 30.77 10.96 -3.33
N CYS A 158 30.99 12.01 -2.53
CA CYS A 158 32.27 12.23 -1.85
C CYS A 158 32.31 11.44 -0.54
N ASP A 159 33.21 10.47 -0.44
CA ASP A 159 33.44 9.71 0.79
C ASP A 159 34.65 10.28 1.56
N CYS A 160 34.38 11.11 2.58
CA CYS A 160 35.41 11.82 3.34
C CYS A 160 36.06 10.94 4.42
N VAL A 161 36.53 9.73 4.06
CA VAL A 161 37.04 8.69 4.98
C VAL A 161 38.17 9.17 5.90
N LEU A 162 38.91 10.22 5.53
CA LEU A 162 40.13 10.68 6.22
C LEU A 162 40.06 12.10 6.80
N ALA A 163 38.87 12.71 6.96
CA ALA A 163 38.70 14.11 7.36
C ALA A 163 39.08 14.47 8.84
N ALA A 164 39.92 13.68 9.51
CA ALA A 164 40.24 13.80 10.92
C ALA A 164 41.55 14.56 11.25
N LYS A 165 42.04 15.41 10.33
CA LYS A 165 43.24 16.24 10.61
C LYS A 165 43.18 17.69 10.13
N ASP A 166 42.92 17.97 8.85
CA ASP A 166 43.01 19.33 8.28
C ASP A 166 41.93 19.60 7.20
N ASP A 167 40.65 19.40 7.51
CA ASP A 167 39.45 19.54 6.63
C ASP A 167 39.62 19.08 5.17
N ILE A 168 40.10 17.84 5.02
CA ILE A 168 40.61 17.27 3.76
C ILE A 168 39.47 16.84 2.80
N CYS A 169 38.19 17.10 3.12
CA CYS A 169 37.07 16.80 2.21
C CYS A 169 37.25 17.46 0.82
N ALA A 170 37.66 18.72 0.78
CA ALA A 170 37.82 19.48 -0.47
C ALA A 170 38.92 18.91 -1.38
N HIS A 171 40.00 18.37 -0.82
CA HIS A 171 41.07 17.74 -1.60
C HIS A 171 40.68 16.38 -2.17
N ILE A 172 40.05 15.51 -1.37
CA ILE A 172 39.66 14.15 -1.80
C ILE A 172 38.60 14.21 -2.93
N CYS A 173 37.63 15.11 -2.85
CA CYS A 173 36.64 15.30 -3.92
C CYS A 173 37.27 15.75 -5.26
N ASN A 174 38.48 16.32 -5.26
CA ASN A 174 39.11 16.92 -6.44
C ASN A 174 40.11 16.02 -7.19
N GLU A 175 40.57 14.91 -6.59
CA GLU A 175 41.52 14.04 -7.28
C GLU A 175 40.89 13.30 -8.46
N ARG A 176 41.27 13.70 -9.67
CA ARG A 176 40.99 12.95 -10.90
C ARG A 176 41.71 11.61 -10.86
N HIS A 177 40.99 10.50 -10.94
CA HIS A 177 41.57 9.26 -11.45
C HIS A 177 42.00 9.49 -12.92
N SER A 178 43.28 9.77 -13.10
CA SER A 178 43.88 10.15 -14.38
C SER A 178 43.97 8.97 -15.34
N THR A 179 43.25 9.04 -16.47
CA THR A 179 43.56 8.24 -17.67
C THR A 179 43.62 9.11 -18.93
N LYS A 180 44.69 9.93 -18.99
CA LYS A 180 45.24 10.62 -20.18
C LYS A 180 44.42 11.78 -20.80
N PRO A 181 45.06 12.70 -21.56
CA PRO A 181 44.50 14.02 -21.85
C PRO A 181 43.95 14.17 -23.27
N SER A 182 42.88 14.96 -23.41
CA SER A 182 42.53 15.72 -24.62
C SER A 182 42.31 17.19 -24.26
N ARG A 183 42.44 18.09 -25.24
CA ARG A 183 42.58 19.54 -25.07
C ARG A 183 41.22 20.27 -25.13
N ARG A 184 41.08 21.33 -24.32
CA ARG A 184 40.29 22.58 -24.52
C ARG A 184 38.76 22.40 -24.75
N ASP A 185 37.84 23.22 -24.23
CA ASP A 185 37.87 24.62 -23.73
C ASP A 185 37.27 24.73 -22.30
N GLU A 186 37.80 25.61 -21.43
CA GLU A 186 37.24 26.91 -20.96
C GLU A 186 36.04 26.83 -19.99
N GLY A 187 36.11 27.58 -18.88
CA GLY A 187 35.07 27.62 -17.83
C GLY A 187 35.40 26.89 -16.52
N VAL A 188 36.65 26.96 -16.03
CA VAL A 188 36.97 26.47 -14.67
C VAL A 188 36.63 27.56 -13.66
N VAL A 189 35.65 27.29 -12.81
CA VAL A 189 35.46 28.05 -11.55
C VAL A 189 36.60 27.62 -10.62
N GLU A 190 37.54 28.52 -10.34
CA GLU A 190 38.52 28.30 -9.28
C GLU A 190 37.81 28.39 -7.92
N LEU A 191 37.97 27.35 -7.10
CA LEU A 191 37.56 27.34 -5.70
C LEU A 191 38.77 27.78 -4.87
N GLU A 192 38.61 28.83 -4.07
CA GLU A 192 39.67 29.32 -3.18
C GLU A 192 40.11 28.25 -2.17
N GLN A 193 41.41 28.22 -1.86
CA GLN A 193 41.91 27.45 -0.72
C GLN A 193 41.62 28.21 0.57
N VAL A 194 40.60 27.77 1.30
CA VAL A 194 40.22 28.42 2.55
C VAL A 194 40.98 27.83 3.73
N ALA A 195 41.66 28.70 4.47
CA ALA A 195 42.32 28.33 5.72
C ALA A 195 41.27 28.19 6.84
N VAL A 196 41.22 27.01 7.47
CA VAL A 196 40.38 26.79 8.66
C VAL A 196 40.95 27.58 9.85
N PRO A 197 40.14 28.39 10.57
CA PRO A 197 40.61 29.11 11.75
C PRO A 197 41.17 28.20 12.85
N GLY A 198 42.17 28.71 13.57
CA GLY A 198 43.08 27.95 14.45
C GLY A 198 42.51 27.49 15.80
N ASP A 199 41.22 27.19 15.88
CA ASP A 199 40.48 26.83 17.10
C ASP A 199 40.73 25.38 17.56
N GLY A 200 41.53 24.62 16.80
CA GLY A 200 41.87 23.22 17.11
C GLY A 200 40.82 22.19 16.73
N GLY A 201 39.81 22.58 15.94
CA GLY A 201 38.72 21.72 15.45
C GLY A 201 37.37 21.91 16.15
N PHE A 202 37.28 22.82 17.13
CA PHE A 202 36.05 23.09 17.84
C PHE A 202 35.21 24.18 17.17
N ILE A 203 33.91 23.93 17.00
CA ILE A 203 32.94 24.87 16.44
C ILE A 203 31.94 25.26 17.53
N ARG A 204 31.53 26.53 17.53
CA ARG A 204 30.40 27.03 18.35
C ARG A 204 29.20 27.26 17.45
N THR A 205 28.04 26.77 17.85
CA THR A 205 26.74 27.10 17.24
C THR A 205 25.77 27.57 18.30
N ASN A 206 24.70 28.24 17.88
CA ASN A 206 23.76 28.92 18.77
C ASN A 206 22.98 27.96 19.70
N ASP A 207 23.00 26.66 19.41
CA ASP A 207 22.33 25.59 20.14
C ASP A 207 23.22 24.86 21.16
N VAL A 208 24.54 25.11 21.19
CA VAL A 208 25.48 24.46 22.13
C VAL A 208 26.26 25.46 22.99
N ASN A 209 26.15 25.32 24.32
CA ASN A 209 26.86 26.17 25.28
C ASN A 209 28.38 25.92 25.35
N PHE A 210 28.87 24.84 24.75
CA PHE A 210 30.27 24.42 24.78
C PHE A 210 30.79 24.19 23.36
N PRO A 211 32.06 24.51 23.06
CA PRO A 211 32.65 24.21 21.77
C PRO A 211 32.61 22.70 21.51
N PHE A 212 32.03 22.29 20.38
CA PHE A 212 31.92 20.88 19.96
C PHE A 212 32.93 20.57 18.86
N ASP A 213 33.51 19.37 18.86
CA ASP A 213 34.41 18.91 17.82
C ASP A 213 33.68 17.95 16.86
N PRO A 214 33.13 18.44 15.73
CA PRO A 214 32.44 17.60 14.75
C PRO A 214 33.38 16.71 13.92
N TYR A 215 34.69 16.81 14.11
CA TYR A 215 35.68 15.98 13.41
C TYR A 215 36.20 14.82 14.27
N ARG A 216 36.06 14.90 15.61
CA ARG A 216 36.51 13.88 16.57
C ARG A 216 35.45 13.59 17.62
N GLN A 217 34.41 12.86 17.24
CA GLN A 217 33.40 12.39 18.20
C GLN A 217 34.04 11.41 19.20
N PRO A 218 33.82 11.55 20.52
CA PRO A 218 34.35 10.62 21.53
C PRO A 218 33.69 9.23 21.45
N PHE A 219 32.55 9.13 20.77
CA PHE A 219 31.87 7.90 20.42
C PHE A 219 31.20 8.05 19.06
N ALA A 220 31.45 7.13 18.14
CA ALA A 220 30.74 7.03 16.87
C ALA A 220 29.99 5.69 16.82
N PRO A 221 28.66 5.68 16.58
CA PRO A 221 27.91 4.45 16.37
C PRO A 221 28.45 3.61 15.19
N GLY A 222 28.25 2.30 15.24
CA GLY A 222 28.43 1.43 14.07
C GLY A 222 29.85 1.02 13.69
N GLN A 223 30.88 1.27 14.51
CA GLN A 223 32.30 0.97 14.18
C GLN A 223 32.65 -0.52 13.93
N ASN A 224 31.70 -1.45 14.06
CA ASN A 224 31.94 -2.90 14.01
C ASN A 224 31.70 -3.55 12.64
N GLU A 225 31.37 -2.76 11.59
CA GLU A 225 30.99 -3.25 10.26
C GLU A 225 31.91 -2.68 9.14
N PRO A 226 33.20 -3.12 9.03
CA PRO A 226 34.18 -2.51 8.12
C PRO A 226 33.88 -2.68 6.63
N ASN A 227 33.08 -3.69 6.26
CA ASN A 227 32.79 -4.06 4.87
C ASN A 227 31.49 -3.43 4.33
N SER A 228 30.75 -2.71 5.18
CA SER A 228 29.34 -2.37 4.95
C SER A 228 29.06 -0.86 4.99
N GLY A 229 30.11 -0.02 5.05
CA GLY A 229 30.02 1.44 5.23
C GLY A 229 30.07 1.91 6.70
N GLY A 230 30.15 0.99 7.66
CA GLY A 230 30.32 1.28 9.09
C GLY A 230 31.75 1.68 9.46
N HIS A 231 32.37 2.64 8.76
CA HIS A 231 33.76 3.07 9.01
C HIS A 231 33.96 3.85 10.32
N GLY A 232 32.91 3.97 11.16
CA GLY A 232 32.94 4.81 12.35
C GLY A 232 33.09 6.30 12.06
N ASN A 233 32.91 6.70 10.81
CA ASN A 233 32.98 8.07 10.31
C ASN A 233 31.58 8.49 9.86
N LEU A 234 31.03 9.51 10.51
CA LEU A 234 29.67 9.99 10.24
C LEU A 234 29.54 10.74 8.91
N ASN A 235 30.65 11.17 8.31
CA ASN A 235 30.68 11.89 7.03
C ASN A 235 30.64 10.97 5.80
N SER A 236 30.51 9.66 5.96
CA SER A 236 30.52 8.74 4.81
C SER A 236 29.25 8.87 3.99
N ALA A 237 29.39 9.03 2.67
CA ALA A 237 28.32 9.24 1.70
C ALA A 237 27.35 10.41 2.01
N THR A 238 27.78 11.43 2.77
CA THR A 238 26.95 12.59 3.16
C THR A 238 27.79 13.87 3.35
N LEU A 239 27.19 14.94 3.86
CA LEU A 239 27.86 16.21 4.16
C LEU A 239 28.74 16.08 5.43
N PRO A 240 29.75 16.95 5.62
CA PRO A 240 30.51 16.97 6.86
C PRO A 240 29.60 17.29 8.05
N MET A 241 29.80 16.62 9.18
CA MET A 241 29.12 16.92 10.46
C MET A 241 29.32 18.39 10.89
N ALA A 242 30.41 19.00 10.44
CA ALA A 242 30.78 20.39 10.67
C ALA A 242 30.03 21.41 9.77
N ALA A 243 29.33 20.96 8.73
CA ALA A 243 28.62 21.85 7.81
C ALA A 243 27.53 22.64 8.55
N LEU A 244 27.39 23.92 8.21
CA LEU A 244 26.54 24.86 8.90
C LEU A 244 25.17 24.94 8.21
N HIS A 245 24.11 24.63 8.96
CA HIS A 245 22.76 25.06 8.66
C HIS A 245 22.43 26.32 9.47
N HIS A 246 21.38 27.04 9.08
CA HIS A 246 20.88 28.25 9.73
C HIS A 246 20.65 28.08 11.24
N SER A 247 20.20 26.90 11.67
CA SER A 247 19.80 26.64 13.06
C SER A 247 20.82 25.85 13.89
N SER A 248 21.73 25.08 13.28
CA SER A 248 22.65 24.17 13.97
C SER A 248 23.70 23.58 13.00
N LEU A 249 24.68 22.86 13.52
CA LEU A 249 25.52 21.95 12.74
C LEU A 249 24.72 20.83 12.06
N HIS A 250 25.22 20.35 10.92
CA HIS A 250 24.74 19.15 10.25
C HIS A 250 24.78 17.92 11.17
N TYR A 251 25.74 17.84 12.10
CA TYR A 251 25.82 16.80 13.14
C TYR A 251 24.48 16.53 13.85
N ASN A 252 23.75 17.57 14.25
CA ASN A 252 22.47 17.43 14.96
C ASN A 252 21.29 17.25 13.99
N LEU A 253 21.41 17.77 12.76
CA LEU A 253 20.30 17.92 11.80
C LEU A 253 20.28 16.88 10.68
N HIS A 254 21.36 16.10 10.50
CA HIS A 254 21.54 15.14 9.41
C HIS A 254 20.29 14.25 9.20
N SER A 255 19.91 13.47 10.22
CA SER A 255 18.75 12.57 10.16
C SER A 255 17.38 13.26 10.07
N LEU A 256 17.33 14.60 10.13
CA LEU A 256 16.11 15.39 9.94
C LEU A 256 16.01 15.98 8.52
N TYR A 257 17.06 15.94 7.70
CA TYR A 257 17.10 16.61 6.40
C TYR A 257 15.98 16.14 5.45
N GLY A 258 15.84 14.83 5.25
CA GLY A 258 14.77 14.25 4.43
C GLY A 258 13.37 14.53 4.98
N HIS A 259 13.20 14.58 6.31
CA HIS A 259 11.95 14.97 6.95
C HIS A 259 11.60 16.45 6.67
N ALA A 260 12.57 17.35 6.81
CA ALA A 260 12.39 18.78 6.55
C ALA A 260 12.06 19.05 5.07
N GLN A 261 12.76 18.39 4.13
CA GLN A 261 12.45 18.45 2.71
C GLN A 261 11.06 17.90 2.38
N ALA A 262 10.68 16.74 2.94
CA ALA A 262 9.37 16.14 2.72
C ALA A 262 8.24 17.07 3.22
N ARG A 263 8.40 17.69 4.39
CA ARG A 263 7.46 18.69 4.92
C ARG A 263 7.34 19.91 4.00
N ALA A 264 8.46 20.52 3.59
CA ALA A 264 8.45 21.67 2.69
C ALA A 264 7.80 21.34 1.33
N THR A 265 8.13 20.17 0.77
CA THR A 265 7.58 19.68 -0.51
C THR A 265 6.08 19.41 -0.42
N HIS A 266 5.59 18.82 0.68
CA HIS A 266 4.16 18.60 0.91
C HIS A 266 3.37 19.92 0.93
N HIS A 267 3.85 20.96 1.63
CA HIS A 267 3.20 22.27 1.63
C HIS A 267 3.21 22.94 0.24
N ALA A 268 4.29 22.78 -0.52
CA ALA A 268 4.36 23.27 -1.90
C ALA A 268 3.36 22.53 -2.81
N LEU A 269 3.29 21.19 -2.74
CA LEU A 269 2.36 20.36 -3.53
C LEU A 269 0.91 20.76 -3.31
N ASN A 270 0.49 20.93 -2.05
CA ASN A 270 -0.88 21.32 -1.71
C ASN A 270 -1.26 22.67 -2.34
N SER A 271 -0.31 23.57 -2.55
CA SER A 271 -0.53 24.89 -3.14
C SER A 271 -0.51 24.86 -4.68
N ILE A 272 0.36 24.03 -5.26
CA ILE A 272 0.58 23.91 -6.71
C ILE A 272 -0.51 23.05 -7.36
N VAL A 273 -0.72 21.82 -6.86
CA VAL A 273 -1.63 20.82 -7.43
C VAL A 273 -3.06 20.98 -6.89
N LYS A 274 -3.21 21.60 -5.71
CA LYS A 274 -4.50 21.87 -5.03
C LYS A 274 -5.33 20.61 -4.72
N LYS A 275 -4.66 19.47 -4.66
CA LYS A 275 -5.18 18.12 -4.39
C LYS A 275 -4.16 17.32 -3.58
N ARG A 276 -4.59 16.24 -2.93
CA ARG A 276 -3.73 15.23 -2.30
C ARG A 276 -2.86 14.58 -3.38
N SER A 277 -1.61 15.04 -3.47
CA SER A 277 -0.58 14.45 -4.32
C SER A 277 0.06 13.23 -3.68
N VAL A 278 0.65 12.36 -4.50
CA VAL A 278 1.57 11.32 -4.01
C VAL A 278 2.94 11.95 -3.78
N LEU A 279 3.37 11.99 -2.52
CA LEU A 279 4.75 12.33 -2.14
C LEU A 279 5.43 11.09 -1.55
N LEU A 280 6.57 10.70 -2.10
CA LEU A 280 7.43 9.63 -1.56
C LEU A 280 8.80 10.19 -1.17
N SER A 281 9.35 9.77 -0.03
CA SER A 281 10.68 10.17 0.45
C SER A 281 11.56 8.96 0.79
N ARG A 282 12.84 9.00 0.41
CA ARG A 282 13.81 7.94 0.75
C ARG A 282 14.17 8.02 2.22
N SER A 283 14.83 9.11 2.61
CA SER A 283 15.12 9.42 4.00
C SER A 283 13.83 9.81 4.74
N THR A 284 13.69 9.29 5.96
CA THR A 284 12.52 9.53 6.83
C THR A 284 12.97 9.68 8.28
N PHE A 285 12.15 10.36 9.07
CA PHE A 285 12.30 10.46 10.52
C PHE A 285 10.94 10.21 11.18
N SER A 286 10.90 10.16 12.52
CA SER A 286 9.64 10.09 13.26
C SER A 286 8.69 11.21 12.83
N GLY A 287 7.44 10.83 12.49
CA GLY A 287 6.44 11.75 11.97
C GLY A 287 6.48 12.06 10.47
N THR A 288 7.45 11.55 9.68
CA THR A 288 7.46 11.77 8.21
C THR A 288 6.20 11.25 7.52
N GLY A 289 5.56 10.20 8.05
CA GLY A 289 4.30 9.64 7.55
C GLY A 289 3.11 10.61 7.54
N ARG A 290 3.21 11.76 8.23
CA ARG A 290 2.25 12.87 8.13
C ARG A 290 2.32 13.59 6.78
N TYR A 291 3.46 13.54 6.09
CA TYR A 291 3.77 14.34 4.91
C TYR A 291 4.05 13.50 3.65
N ALA A 292 4.66 12.32 3.81
CA ALA A 292 5.12 11.49 2.70
C ALA A 292 5.01 9.99 3.00
N GLY A 293 4.82 9.20 1.94
CA GLY A 293 5.10 7.77 1.95
C GLY A 293 6.59 7.46 1.78
N HIS A 294 6.92 6.18 1.79
CA HIS A 294 8.29 5.66 1.69
C HIS A 294 8.30 4.39 0.82
N TRP A 295 9.46 3.97 0.32
CA TRP A 295 9.62 2.65 -0.30
C TRP A 295 10.85 1.96 0.28
N VAL A 296 10.75 0.65 0.49
CA VAL A 296 11.83 -0.13 1.11
C VAL A 296 12.68 -0.84 0.05
N GLY A 297 13.99 -0.88 0.27
CA GLY A 297 14.92 -1.67 -0.53
C GLY A 297 15.32 -1.03 -1.86
N ASP A 298 15.71 0.24 -1.83
CA ASP A 298 16.26 1.01 -2.97
C ASP A 298 17.31 0.24 -3.79
N ASP A 299 18.33 -0.26 -3.11
CA ASP A 299 19.43 -1.05 -3.68
C ASP A 299 19.13 -2.57 -3.71
N ALA A 300 17.89 -3.00 -3.47
CA ALA A 300 17.57 -4.41 -3.27
C ALA A 300 17.85 -5.25 -4.52
N LYS A 301 18.82 -6.16 -4.41
CA LYS A 301 19.09 -7.19 -5.41
C LYS A 301 17.87 -8.09 -5.63
N ALA A 302 17.50 -8.32 -6.89
CA ALA A 302 16.46 -9.26 -7.29
C ALA A 302 16.74 -10.68 -6.73
N SER A 303 16.14 -11.00 -5.58
CA SER A 303 16.41 -12.22 -4.83
C SER A 303 15.25 -12.59 -3.87
N TRP A 304 15.12 -13.88 -3.57
CA TRP A 304 14.13 -14.42 -2.63
C TRP A 304 14.34 -14.00 -1.17
N GLU A 305 15.56 -13.57 -0.82
CA GLU A 305 15.85 -12.98 0.47
C GLU A 305 15.29 -11.56 0.58
N GLN A 306 15.57 -10.71 -0.41
CA GLN A 306 15.01 -9.35 -0.45
C GLN A 306 13.49 -9.35 -0.57
N LEU A 307 12.88 -10.33 -1.27
CA LEU A 307 11.43 -10.55 -1.24
C LEU A 307 10.91 -10.76 0.20
N ARG A 308 11.56 -11.60 1.02
CA ARG A 308 11.16 -11.83 2.42
C ARG A 308 11.34 -10.58 3.27
N LEU A 309 12.55 -10.01 3.26
CA LEU A 309 12.88 -8.81 4.04
C LEU A 309 11.99 -7.61 3.69
N SER A 310 11.55 -7.51 2.43
CA SER A 310 10.63 -6.44 2.01
C SER A 310 9.25 -6.48 2.67
N ILE A 311 8.77 -7.67 3.05
CA ILE A 311 7.52 -7.80 3.82
C ILE A 311 7.78 -7.26 5.22
N SER A 312 8.80 -7.78 5.92
CA SER A 312 9.19 -7.36 7.27
C SER A 312 9.39 -5.84 7.38
N GLY A 313 10.15 -5.24 6.45
CA GLY A 313 10.39 -3.80 6.41
C GLY A 313 9.11 -2.98 6.18
N THR A 314 8.21 -3.45 5.31
CA THR A 314 6.92 -2.76 5.08
C THR A 314 6.03 -2.78 6.33
N LEU A 315 6.03 -3.89 7.09
CA LEU A 315 5.32 -4.01 8.37
C LEU A 315 5.94 -3.09 9.43
N GLN A 316 7.26 -3.04 9.52
CA GLN A 316 7.98 -2.13 10.44
C GLN A 316 7.62 -0.66 10.18
N MET A 317 7.64 -0.21 8.92
CA MET A 317 7.29 1.18 8.57
C MET A 317 5.82 1.50 8.85
N ASN A 318 4.92 0.50 8.75
CA ASN A 318 3.53 0.64 9.16
C ASN A 318 3.38 0.81 10.68
N LEU A 319 4.17 0.10 11.50
CA LEU A 319 4.23 0.30 12.96
C LEU A 319 4.85 1.66 13.34
N LEU A 320 5.76 2.19 12.52
CA LEU A 320 6.38 3.51 12.69
C LEU A 320 5.50 4.68 12.18
N GLY A 321 4.24 4.42 11.81
CA GLY A 321 3.30 5.45 11.38
C GLY A 321 3.54 5.98 9.97
N ILE A 322 4.24 5.24 9.10
CA ILE A 322 4.40 5.55 7.67
C ILE A 322 3.64 4.48 6.84
N PRO A 323 2.29 4.52 6.84
CA PRO A 323 1.47 3.44 6.29
C PRO A 323 1.62 3.29 4.78
N LEU A 324 1.83 4.38 4.02
CA LEU A 324 2.08 4.35 2.57
C LEU A 324 3.52 3.88 2.29
N THR A 325 3.78 2.60 2.53
CA THR A 325 5.07 1.95 2.32
C THR A 325 4.93 0.62 1.58
N GLY A 326 5.99 0.22 0.88
CA GLY A 326 6.09 -1.06 0.15
C GLY A 326 7.38 -1.11 -0.67
N PRO A 327 7.74 -2.27 -1.24
CA PRO A 327 9.01 -2.42 -1.95
C PRO A 327 8.99 -2.01 -3.41
N ASN A 328 10.20 -1.88 -3.96
CA ASN A 328 10.44 -2.04 -5.40
C ASN A 328 10.27 -3.52 -5.79
N VAL A 329 9.09 -3.85 -6.31
CA VAL A 329 8.68 -5.20 -6.68
C VAL A 329 9.57 -5.76 -7.81
N CYS A 330 9.95 -7.02 -7.68
CA CYS A 330 10.94 -7.75 -8.48
C CYS A 330 12.42 -7.40 -8.17
N GLY A 331 12.65 -6.45 -7.26
CA GLY A 331 13.97 -5.95 -6.92
C GLY A 331 14.41 -4.85 -7.90
N SER A 332 15.36 -4.04 -7.45
CA SER A 332 15.87 -2.91 -8.21
C SER A 332 17.21 -3.20 -8.88
N ARG A 333 18.01 -4.14 -8.36
CA ARG A 333 19.34 -4.45 -8.92
C ARG A 333 19.45 -5.88 -9.46
N GLY A 334 20.02 -6.00 -10.66
CA GLY A 334 20.17 -7.27 -11.37
C GLY A 334 18.86 -7.78 -11.96
N ARG A 335 18.94 -8.92 -12.68
CA ARG A 335 17.81 -9.45 -13.45
C ARG A 335 16.94 -10.41 -12.62
N SER A 336 15.69 -10.03 -12.37
CA SER A 336 14.70 -10.95 -11.78
C SER A 336 14.38 -12.14 -12.70
N SER A 337 14.15 -13.32 -12.10
CA SER A 337 13.51 -14.44 -12.79
C SER A 337 11.99 -14.21 -12.90
N THR A 338 11.34 -14.92 -13.83
CA THR A 338 9.88 -14.90 -13.99
C THR A 338 9.17 -15.36 -12.72
N GLU A 339 9.64 -16.44 -12.09
CA GLU A 339 9.04 -16.97 -10.86
C GLU A 339 9.14 -15.95 -9.73
N LEU A 340 10.35 -15.40 -9.49
CA LEU A 340 10.58 -14.39 -8.46
C LEU A 340 9.68 -13.17 -8.69
N CYS A 341 9.62 -12.65 -9.91
CA CYS A 341 8.84 -11.44 -10.20
C CYS A 341 7.34 -11.67 -10.02
N VAL A 342 6.81 -12.84 -10.42
CA VAL A 342 5.42 -13.24 -10.15
C VAL A 342 5.15 -13.37 -8.66
N ARG A 343 6.02 -14.05 -7.89
CA ARG A 343 5.86 -14.20 -6.44
C ARG A 343 5.98 -12.88 -5.70
N TRP A 344 6.84 -11.96 -6.14
CA TRP A 344 6.99 -10.64 -5.51
C TRP A 344 5.76 -9.77 -5.76
N HIS A 345 5.19 -9.76 -6.97
CA HIS A 345 3.90 -9.10 -7.22
C HIS A 345 2.77 -9.70 -6.39
N GLN A 346 2.75 -11.02 -6.17
CA GLN A 346 1.79 -11.67 -5.29
C GLN A 346 1.98 -11.23 -3.83
N ALA A 347 3.21 -11.28 -3.31
CA ALA A 347 3.54 -10.84 -1.96
C ALA A 347 3.20 -9.36 -1.72
N ALA A 348 3.48 -8.49 -2.69
CA ALA A 348 3.21 -7.05 -2.61
C ALA A 348 1.76 -6.67 -2.96
N SER A 349 0.93 -7.58 -3.47
CA SER A 349 -0.41 -7.25 -4.00
C SER A 349 -1.35 -6.58 -2.99
N PHE A 350 -1.17 -6.82 -1.69
CA PHE A 350 -1.92 -6.18 -0.60
C PHE A 350 -1.06 -5.28 0.30
N LEU A 351 0.22 -5.04 -0.03
CA LEU A 351 1.04 -4.04 0.68
C LEU A 351 0.61 -2.61 0.28
N PRO A 352 0.73 -1.60 1.14
CA PRO A 352 0.14 -0.29 0.88
C PRO A 352 0.68 0.42 -0.37
N LEU A 353 2.00 0.41 -0.60
CA LEU A 353 2.62 0.83 -1.86
C LEU A 353 2.96 -0.41 -2.73
N LEU A 354 2.68 -0.34 -4.03
CA LEU A 354 3.11 -1.33 -5.02
C LEU A 354 3.73 -0.61 -6.21
N ARG A 355 5.07 -0.61 -6.27
CA ARG A 355 5.86 -0.01 -7.35
C ARG A 355 6.80 -1.07 -7.92
N ASN A 356 6.83 -1.24 -9.24
CA ASN A 356 7.88 -1.99 -9.92
C ASN A 356 8.93 -0.97 -10.40
N HIS A 357 10.19 -1.15 -10.00
CA HIS A 357 11.27 -0.19 -10.28
C HIS A 357 12.61 -0.91 -10.38
N ALA A 358 13.36 -0.61 -11.45
CA ALA A 358 14.68 -1.16 -11.75
C ALA A 358 15.74 -0.06 -11.91
N GLU A 359 16.93 -0.31 -11.39
CA GLU A 359 18.12 0.46 -11.72
C GLU A 359 18.67 0.01 -13.08
N ARG A 360 18.43 0.82 -14.12
CA ARG A 360 18.95 0.65 -15.50
C ARG A 360 18.32 -0.53 -16.26
N ASP A 361 18.58 -0.59 -17.56
CA ASP A 361 18.11 -1.62 -18.51
C ASP A 361 18.75 -3.03 -18.32
N GLU A 362 19.25 -3.35 -17.12
CA GLU A 362 19.88 -4.65 -16.81
C GLU A 362 18.89 -5.83 -16.81
N GLY A 363 17.59 -5.53 -16.78
CA GLY A 363 16.53 -6.51 -16.93
C GLY A 363 15.18 -5.85 -17.25
N LYS A 364 14.69 -6.11 -18.46
CA LYS A 364 13.27 -5.97 -18.82
C LYS A 364 12.40 -6.73 -17.80
N GLN A 365 11.75 -6.00 -16.90
CA GLN A 365 11.02 -6.55 -15.74
C GLN A 365 9.61 -5.98 -15.54
N THR A 366 9.10 -5.21 -16.50
CA THR A 366 7.68 -4.80 -16.48
C THR A 366 6.80 -6.02 -16.77
N PRO A 367 5.51 -6.04 -16.38
CA PRO A 367 4.66 -7.20 -16.61
C PRO A 367 4.55 -7.65 -18.08
N VAL A 368 4.76 -6.75 -19.04
CA VAL A 368 4.70 -7.05 -20.49
C VAL A 368 6.01 -7.62 -21.06
N ASP A 369 7.08 -7.65 -20.28
CA ASP A 369 8.37 -8.21 -20.69
C ASP A 369 8.46 -9.73 -20.51
N PHE A 370 7.52 -10.32 -19.77
CA PHE A 370 7.44 -11.77 -19.51
C PHE A 370 6.55 -12.48 -20.55
N ASP A 371 6.59 -13.82 -20.53
CA ASP A 371 5.72 -14.64 -21.38
C ASP A 371 4.22 -14.46 -21.07
N ALA A 372 3.37 -14.99 -21.96
CA ALA A 372 1.92 -14.81 -21.87
C ALA A 372 1.31 -15.40 -20.59
N ASP A 373 1.86 -16.48 -20.05
CA ASP A 373 1.34 -17.12 -18.83
C ASP A 373 1.68 -16.28 -17.59
N ALA A 374 2.93 -15.84 -17.48
CA ALA A 374 3.37 -14.91 -16.45
C ALA A 374 2.60 -13.58 -16.51
N LEU A 375 2.44 -12.98 -17.70
CA LEU A 375 1.64 -11.78 -17.91
C LEU A 375 0.17 -11.96 -17.48
N ASN A 376 -0.43 -13.12 -17.75
CA ASN A 376 -1.79 -13.44 -17.30
C ASN A 376 -1.88 -13.54 -15.77
N ILE A 377 -0.90 -14.16 -15.11
CA ILE A 377 -0.84 -14.25 -13.64
C ILE A 377 -0.63 -12.86 -13.02
N LEU A 378 0.29 -12.05 -13.57
CA LEU A 378 0.55 -10.68 -13.13
C LEU A 378 -0.70 -9.80 -13.29
N ARG A 379 -1.38 -9.85 -14.44
CA ARG A 379 -2.64 -9.13 -14.67
C ARG A 379 -3.72 -9.53 -13.66
N SER A 380 -3.89 -10.83 -13.40
CA SER A 380 -4.82 -11.34 -12.39
C SER A 380 -4.47 -10.86 -10.97
N THR A 381 -3.18 -10.82 -10.64
CA THR A 381 -2.66 -10.35 -9.35
C THR A 381 -2.90 -8.85 -9.14
N LEU A 382 -2.64 -8.04 -10.16
CA LEU A 382 -2.89 -6.59 -10.12
C LEU A 382 -4.39 -6.27 -10.10
N LEU A 383 -5.21 -6.90 -10.94
CA LEU A 383 -6.67 -6.71 -10.89
C LEU A 383 -7.27 -7.16 -9.55
N ARG A 384 -6.70 -8.19 -8.91
CA ARG A 384 -7.06 -8.58 -7.53
C ARG A 384 -6.79 -7.43 -6.56
N ARG A 385 -5.63 -6.78 -6.59
CA ARG A 385 -5.36 -5.58 -5.77
C ARG A 385 -6.45 -4.51 -5.99
N TYR A 386 -6.73 -4.17 -7.24
CA TYR A 386 -7.75 -3.17 -7.61
C TYR A 386 -9.13 -3.49 -7.01
N ARG A 387 -9.48 -4.77 -6.90
CA ARG A 387 -10.74 -5.21 -6.26
C ARG A 387 -10.83 -4.89 -4.77
N TYR A 388 -9.71 -4.84 -4.04
CA TYR A 388 -9.67 -4.57 -2.58
C TYR A 388 -9.30 -3.13 -2.22
N LEU A 389 -9.13 -2.24 -3.21
CA LEU A 389 -8.83 -0.82 -2.96
C LEU A 389 -9.85 -0.10 -2.05
N PRO A 390 -11.18 -0.35 -2.08
CA PRO A 390 -12.11 0.33 -1.16
C PRO A 390 -11.84 -0.04 0.32
N TYR A 391 -11.55 -1.31 0.60
CA TYR A 391 -11.17 -1.75 1.93
C TYR A 391 -9.82 -1.15 2.35
N MET A 392 -8.81 -1.20 1.47
CA MET A 392 -7.50 -0.59 1.73
C MET A 392 -7.60 0.92 1.98
N TYR A 393 -8.45 1.64 1.24
CA TYR A 393 -8.67 3.08 1.40
C TYR A 393 -9.42 3.40 2.70
N THR A 394 -10.37 2.54 3.10
CA THR A 394 -11.02 2.64 4.42
C THR A 394 -10.02 2.43 5.57
N LEU A 395 -9.04 1.53 5.40
CA LEU A 395 -7.95 1.37 6.37
C LEU A 395 -6.99 2.57 6.40
N PHE A 396 -6.76 3.26 5.27
CA PHE A 396 -6.01 4.52 5.27
C PHE A 396 -6.75 5.64 6.01
N PHE A 397 -8.09 5.69 5.91
CA PHE A 397 -8.92 6.57 6.75
C PHE A 397 -8.83 6.20 8.24
N GLU A 398 -8.88 4.90 8.58
CA GLU A 398 -8.65 4.42 9.95
C GLU A 398 -7.27 4.87 10.47
N ALA A 399 -6.22 4.68 9.68
CA ALA A 399 -4.84 5.07 10.00
C ALA A 399 -4.71 6.58 10.23
N HIS A 400 -5.29 7.40 9.35
CA HIS A 400 -5.31 8.86 9.50
C HIS A 400 -6.05 9.31 10.77
N ARG A 401 -7.18 8.66 11.11
CA ARG A 401 -8.01 9.01 12.29
C ARG A 401 -7.44 8.52 13.63
N SER A 402 -6.72 7.40 13.65
CA SER A 402 -6.40 6.67 14.89
C SER A 402 -4.94 6.23 15.07
N GLY A 403 -4.11 6.35 14.03
CA GLY A 403 -2.74 5.80 14.01
C GLY A 403 -2.66 4.28 13.80
N SER A 404 -3.79 3.57 13.63
CA SER A 404 -3.79 2.15 13.28
C SER A 404 -2.94 1.85 12.03
N PRO A 405 -2.11 0.78 12.02
CA PRO A 405 -1.37 0.40 10.82
C PRO A 405 -2.30 -0.14 9.73
N VAL A 406 -1.98 0.12 8.45
CA VAL A 406 -2.76 -0.37 7.30
C VAL A 406 -2.46 -1.84 7.02
N VAL A 407 -1.19 -2.22 7.02
CA VAL A 407 -0.77 -3.63 7.11
C VAL A 407 -0.16 -3.93 8.47
N ARG A 408 -0.51 -5.09 9.02
CA ARG A 408 -0.26 -5.47 10.42
C ARG A 408 0.48 -6.82 10.45
N PRO A 409 1.55 -6.98 11.25
CA PRO A 409 2.09 -8.31 11.55
C PRO A 409 1.05 -9.09 12.37
N LEU A 410 1.08 -10.43 12.31
CA LEU A 410 0.11 -11.26 13.04
C LEU A 410 0.17 -10.98 14.56
N SER A 411 1.36 -10.72 15.10
CA SER A 411 1.57 -10.36 16.51
C SER A 411 0.95 -9.04 16.96
N PHE A 412 0.58 -8.13 16.04
CA PHE A 412 -0.16 -6.91 16.38
C PHE A 412 -1.64 -7.20 16.65
N GLU A 413 -2.24 -8.09 15.86
CA GLU A 413 -3.65 -8.50 15.98
C GLU A 413 -3.87 -9.66 16.97
N PHE A 414 -2.80 -10.40 17.28
CA PHE A 414 -2.80 -11.56 18.17
C PHE A 414 -1.59 -11.50 19.15
N PRO A 415 -1.51 -10.49 20.04
CA PRO A 415 -0.32 -10.25 20.88
C PRO A 415 -0.03 -11.36 21.91
N ASP A 416 -1.07 -12.05 22.37
CA ASP A 416 -0.99 -13.17 23.31
C ASP A 416 -0.53 -14.48 22.63
N ASP A 417 -0.64 -14.58 21.30
CA ASP A 417 -0.18 -15.73 20.55
C ASP A 417 1.34 -15.67 20.36
N LYS A 418 2.05 -16.50 21.13
CA LYS A 418 3.52 -16.59 21.06
C LYS A 418 4.02 -17.05 19.71
N ASN A 419 3.28 -17.88 18.97
CA ASN A 419 3.70 -18.37 17.66
C ASN A 419 3.58 -17.29 16.58
N ALA A 420 2.70 -16.31 16.76
CA ALA A 420 2.51 -15.19 15.84
C ALA A 420 3.66 -14.17 15.86
N ARG A 421 4.53 -14.21 16.87
CA ARG A 421 5.62 -13.25 17.09
C ARG A 421 6.76 -13.40 16.08
N ASP A 422 7.10 -14.63 15.74
CA ASP A 422 8.24 -14.95 14.85
C ASP A 422 7.83 -15.04 13.37
N ILE A 423 6.62 -14.58 13.01
CA ILE A 423 6.06 -14.69 11.66
C ILE A 423 6.19 -13.36 10.92
N GLU A 424 7.22 -13.28 10.08
CA GLU A 424 7.59 -12.06 9.36
C GLU A 424 7.06 -12.01 7.90
N HIS A 425 6.68 -13.17 7.34
CA HIS A 425 6.33 -13.32 5.92
C HIS A 425 4.85 -13.63 5.66
N GLN A 426 4.03 -13.79 6.70
CA GLN A 426 2.58 -13.65 6.62
C GLN A 426 2.19 -12.30 7.20
N TYR A 427 1.16 -11.66 6.64
CA TYR A 427 0.68 -10.38 7.14
C TYR A 427 -0.84 -10.23 7.01
N LEU A 428 -1.37 -9.22 7.68
CA LEU A 428 -2.78 -8.84 7.63
C LEU A 428 -2.92 -7.48 6.95
N LEU A 429 -3.90 -7.33 6.06
CA LEU A 429 -4.40 -6.03 5.61
C LEU A 429 -5.56 -5.64 6.52
N GLY A 430 -5.34 -4.63 7.36
CA GLY A 430 -6.20 -4.32 8.51
C GLY A 430 -6.31 -5.51 9.47
N PRO A 431 -7.43 -5.65 10.21
CA PRO A 431 -7.66 -6.77 11.11
C PRO A 431 -8.22 -8.03 10.42
N ALA A 432 -8.71 -7.90 9.18
CA ALA A 432 -9.61 -8.88 8.57
C ALA A 432 -8.95 -9.82 7.53
N LEU A 433 -7.98 -9.38 6.74
CA LEU A 433 -7.56 -10.09 5.52
C LEU A 433 -6.10 -10.58 5.62
N MET A 434 -5.90 -11.87 5.85
CA MET A 434 -4.57 -12.48 5.92
C MET A 434 -4.04 -12.88 4.55
N VAL A 435 -2.77 -12.56 4.30
CA VAL A 435 -2.04 -12.90 3.08
C VAL A 435 -0.87 -13.82 3.44
N SER A 436 -0.73 -14.92 2.69
CA SER A 436 0.33 -15.91 2.90
C SER A 436 1.01 -16.21 1.56
N PRO A 437 2.03 -15.43 1.17
CA PRO A 437 2.75 -15.61 -0.08
C PRO A 437 3.65 -16.86 -0.08
N VAL A 438 4.11 -17.24 -1.27
CA VAL A 438 5.28 -18.12 -1.42
C VAL A 438 6.52 -17.25 -1.50
N VAL A 439 7.50 -17.54 -0.64
CA VAL A 439 8.70 -16.70 -0.45
C VAL A 439 10.02 -17.45 -0.66
N HIS A 440 9.96 -18.64 -1.27
CA HIS A 440 11.10 -19.50 -1.57
C HIS A 440 11.02 -20.03 -3.00
N GLU A 441 12.18 -20.22 -3.64
CA GLU A 441 12.31 -20.66 -5.03
C GLU A 441 11.78 -22.08 -5.26
N GLY A 442 11.07 -22.28 -6.38
CA GLY A 442 10.50 -23.57 -6.78
C GLY A 442 9.38 -24.09 -5.88
N ALA A 443 8.93 -23.33 -4.88
CA ALA A 443 7.92 -23.78 -3.93
C ALA A 443 6.51 -23.72 -4.54
N ILE A 444 5.87 -24.89 -4.59
CA ILE A 444 4.48 -25.08 -5.05
C ILE A 444 3.47 -25.11 -3.89
N SER A 445 3.93 -24.90 -2.66
CA SER A 445 3.12 -24.88 -1.44
C SER A 445 3.68 -23.81 -0.49
N THR A 446 2.82 -23.23 0.34
CA THR A 446 3.24 -22.36 1.44
C THR A 446 2.74 -22.93 2.77
N GLU A 447 3.54 -22.80 3.82
CA GLU A 447 3.10 -23.11 5.18
C GLU A 447 2.37 -21.89 5.75
N VAL A 448 1.14 -22.08 6.22
CA VAL A 448 0.30 -21.03 6.78
C VAL A 448 0.04 -21.35 8.24
N TYR A 449 0.45 -20.44 9.12
CA TYR A 449 -0.05 -20.36 10.48
C TYR A 449 -1.38 -19.60 10.51
N PHE A 450 -2.38 -20.15 11.19
CA PHE A 450 -3.67 -19.53 11.42
C PHE A 450 -3.84 -19.21 12.91
N PRO A 451 -3.73 -17.93 13.32
CA PRO A 451 -4.01 -17.49 14.69
C PRO A 451 -5.46 -17.79 15.12
N ASP A 452 -5.77 -17.59 16.40
CA ASP A 452 -7.06 -17.99 16.96
C ASP A 452 -8.26 -17.14 16.50
N ALA A 453 -8.84 -17.56 15.38
CA ALA A 453 -10.08 -17.09 14.79
C ALA A 453 -10.59 -18.12 13.76
N ASN A 454 -11.84 -17.96 13.30
CA ASN A 454 -12.24 -18.60 12.04
C ASN A 454 -11.55 -17.90 10.85
N TRP A 455 -11.07 -18.67 9.89
CA TRP A 455 -10.41 -18.17 8.69
C TRP A 455 -11.02 -18.83 7.45
N TYR A 456 -11.47 -18.05 6.48
CA TYR A 456 -12.13 -18.54 5.27
C TYR A 456 -11.28 -18.23 4.03
N ASP A 457 -11.01 -19.21 3.17
CA ASP A 457 -10.37 -18.97 1.86
C ASP A 457 -11.25 -18.01 1.04
N VAL A 458 -10.71 -16.85 0.70
CA VAL A 458 -11.47 -15.71 0.13
C VAL A 458 -12.10 -16.02 -1.22
N HIS A 459 -11.58 -17.02 -1.94
CA HIS A 459 -12.09 -17.38 -3.26
C HIS A 459 -13.25 -18.38 -3.17
N SER A 460 -13.12 -19.40 -2.32
CA SER A 460 -14.07 -20.51 -2.20
C SER A 460 -15.06 -20.37 -1.04
N GLY A 461 -14.80 -19.46 -0.09
CA GLY A 461 -15.55 -19.32 1.16
C GLY A 461 -15.35 -20.46 2.16
N LYS A 462 -14.56 -21.48 1.82
CA LYS A 462 -14.35 -22.63 2.72
C LYS A 462 -13.53 -22.22 3.93
N LEU A 463 -13.92 -22.71 5.10
CA LEU A 463 -13.13 -22.60 6.31
C LEU A 463 -11.77 -23.31 6.10
N ALA A 464 -10.68 -22.61 6.38
CA ALA A 464 -9.31 -23.02 6.05
C ALA A 464 -8.72 -24.03 7.05
N LEU A 465 -9.18 -23.97 8.31
CA LEU A 465 -8.97 -24.98 9.34
C LEU A 465 -10.32 -25.55 9.76
N ASP A 466 -10.48 -26.86 9.64
CA ASP A 466 -11.59 -27.57 10.27
C ASP A 466 -11.42 -27.50 11.81
N PRO A 467 -12.44 -27.09 12.59
CA PRO A 467 -12.37 -27.14 14.05
C PRO A 467 -12.06 -28.54 14.62
N ALA A 468 -12.28 -29.61 13.83
CA ALA A 468 -11.91 -30.97 14.19
C ALA A 468 -10.42 -31.32 13.94
N ALA A 469 -9.60 -30.41 13.37
CA ALA A 469 -8.21 -30.69 12.98
C ALA A 469 -7.20 -30.74 14.15
N GLY A 470 -7.65 -30.56 15.40
CA GLY A 470 -6.80 -30.56 16.59
C GLY A 470 -5.91 -29.31 16.72
N ASP A 471 -4.90 -29.37 17.59
CA ASP A 471 -4.10 -28.19 17.98
C ASP A 471 -3.13 -27.67 16.89
N SER A 472 -3.03 -28.33 15.73
CA SER A 472 -2.10 -27.94 14.66
C SER A 472 -2.61 -26.74 13.87
N ARG A 473 -2.34 -25.53 14.38
CA ARG A 473 -2.63 -24.25 13.71
C ARG A 473 -1.76 -23.97 12.46
N ARG A 474 -0.78 -24.83 12.13
CA ARG A 474 0.03 -24.76 10.89
C ARG A 474 -0.50 -25.73 9.84
N VAL A 475 -0.63 -25.28 8.60
CA VAL A 475 -1.08 -26.07 7.44
C VAL A 475 -0.21 -25.80 6.22
N SER A 476 0.27 -26.85 5.54
CA SER A 476 0.87 -26.70 4.22
C SER A 476 -0.23 -26.67 3.15
N LEU A 477 -0.38 -25.54 2.47
CA LEU A 477 -1.40 -25.33 1.45
C LEU A 477 -0.79 -25.33 0.05
N LEU A 478 -1.41 -26.06 -0.89
CA LEU A 478 -1.02 -26.08 -2.30
C LEU A 478 -1.19 -24.68 -2.92
N THR A 479 -0.08 -24.10 -3.38
CA THR A 479 0.08 -22.73 -3.87
C THR A 479 0.90 -22.72 -5.17
N PRO A 480 0.38 -23.27 -6.29
CA PRO A 480 1.07 -23.21 -7.58
C PRO A 480 1.27 -21.76 -8.02
N LEU A 481 2.10 -21.53 -9.06
CA LEU A 481 2.47 -20.18 -9.50
C LEU A 481 1.29 -19.20 -9.72
N PRO A 482 0.11 -19.61 -10.24
CA PRO A 482 -1.05 -18.71 -10.37
C PRO A 482 -1.81 -18.41 -9.07
N LYS A 483 -1.55 -19.13 -7.97
CA LYS A 483 -2.27 -19.00 -6.69
C LYS A 483 -1.44 -18.20 -5.67
N LEU A 484 -2.13 -17.31 -4.98
CA LEU A 484 -1.73 -16.68 -3.72
C LEU A 484 -2.79 -17.07 -2.67
N GLN A 485 -2.38 -17.49 -1.47
CA GLN A 485 -3.31 -17.76 -0.38
C GLN A 485 -3.75 -16.44 0.27
N VAL A 486 -5.06 -16.25 0.38
CA VAL A 486 -5.67 -15.08 1.03
C VAL A 486 -6.89 -15.56 1.81
N HIS A 487 -6.96 -15.21 3.09
CA HIS A 487 -7.99 -15.68 4.02
C HIS A 487 -8.68 -14.51 4.73
N LEU A 488 -10.00 -14.57 4.84
CA LEU A 488 -10.82 -13.58 5.56
C LEU A 488 -11.12 -14.11 6.97
N ARG A 489 -10.86 -13.29 7.98
CA ARG A 489 -11.14 -13.56 9.40
C ARG A 489 -12.64 -13.48 9.67
N GLY A 490 -13.17 -14.43 10.44
CA GLY A 490 -14.53 -14.37 10.97
C GLY A 490 -14.73 -13.13 11.84
N GLY A 491 -15.93 -12.55 11.79
CA GLY A 491 -16.31 -11.31 12.47
C GLY A 491 -16.21 -10.07 11.57
N TYR A 492 -15.70 -10.19 10.35
CA TYR A 492 -15.42 -9.03 9.48
C TYR A 492 -16.20 -9.05 8.15
N ILE A 493 -16.62 -7.85 7.73
CA ILE A 493 -17.14 -7.54 6.40
C ILE A 493 -16.14 -6.63 5.69
N ILE A 494 -15.72 -7.01 4.48
CA ILE A 494 -14.83 -6.18 3.65
C ILE A 494 -15.51 -5.75 2.33
N PRO A 495 -15.49 -4.44 1.99
CA PRO A 495 -15.98 -3.96 0.71
C PRO A 495 -14.98 -4.24 -0.41
N THR A 496 -15.46 -4.83 -1.51
CA THR A 496 -14.70 -5.01 -2.74
C THR A 496 -15.42 -4.34 -3.91
N GLN A 497 -14.69 -3.90 -4.93
CA GLN A 497 -15.25 -3.20 -6.09
C GLN A 497 -14.80 -3.83 -7.41
N LYS A 498 -15.56 -3.64 -8.49
CA LYS A 498 -15.21 -4.12 -9.83
C LYS A 498 -13.89 -3.50 -10.31
N SER A 499 -12.84 -4.30 -10.35
CA SER A 499 -11.51 -3.92 -10.81
C SER A 499 -11.49 -3.54 -12.30
N LEU A 500 -10.86 -2.41 -12.63
CA LEU A 500 -10.53 -1.97 -13.98
C LEU A 500 -9.06 -1.51 -14.01
N THR A 501 -8.56 -1.03 -15.15
CA THR A 501 -7.14 -0.72 -15.36
C THR A 501 -6.64 0.54 -14.65
N THR A 502 -7.54 1.42 -14.19
CA THR A 502 -7.22 2.64 -13.43
C THR A 502 -8.23 2.87 -12.32
N THR A 503 -7.85 3.62 -11.28
CA THR A 503 -8.73 3.97 -10.16
C THR A 503 -9.91 4.84 -10.59
N ALA A 504 -9.67 5.80 -11.49
CA ALA A 504 -10.72 6.64 -12.09
C ALA A 504 -11.83 5.81 -12.78
N LEU A 505 -11.49 4.66 -13.35
CA LEU A 505 -12.46 3.71 -13.90
C LEU A 505 -13.05 2.80 -12.82
N SER A 506 -12.22 2.22 -11.93
CA SER A 506 -12.70 1.24 -10.95
C SER A 506 -13.61 1.85 -9.89
N ARG A 507 -13.41 3.12 -9.50
CA ARG A 507 -14.22 3.85 -8.50
C ARG A 507 -15.70 3.99 -8.88
N ARG A 508 -16.04 3.88 -10.17
CA ARG A 508 -17.42 3.84 -10.69
C ARG A 508 -17.97 2.41 -10.80
N GLY A 509 -17.20 1.41 -10.39
CA GLY A 509 -17.55 0.01 -10.48
C GLY A 509 -18.54 -0.42 -9.39
N ALA A 510 -19.36 -1.41 -9.71
CA ALA A 510 -20.21 -2.10 -8.74
C ALA A 510 -19.41 -2.70 -7.57
N PHE A 511 -20.01 -2.69 -6.39
CA PHE A 511 -19.50 -3.28 -5.17
C PHE A 511 -19.98 -4.73 -4.96
N THR A 512 -19.11 -5.51 -4.31
CA THR A 512 -19.41 -6.81 -3.72
C THR A 512 -18.90 -6.82 -2.28
N LEU A 513 -19.78 -7.09 -1.31
CA LEU A 513 -19.39 -7.22 0.10
C LEU A 513 -19.05 -8.68 0.41
N LEU A 514 -17.92 -8.92 1.08
CA LEU A 514 -17.54 -10.25 1.58
C LEU A 514 -17.64 -10.23 3.11
N ALA A 515 -18.55 -11.03 3.66
CA ALA A 515 -18.86 -11.07 5.08
C ALA A 515 -18.53 -12.46 5.65
N ALA A 516 -17.47 -12.56 6.45
CA ALA A 516 -17.10 -13.81 7.11
C ALA A 516 -17.68 -13.83 8.54
N LEU A 517 -18.61 -14.74 8.80
CA LEU A 517 -19.20 -14.88 10.12
C LEU A 517 -18.18 -15.41 11.14
N ASP A 518 -18.18 -14.86 12.36
CA ASP A 518 -17.53 -15.52 13.49
C ASP A 518 -18.46 -16.61 14.02
N THR A 519 -18.06 -17.88 13.86
CA THR A 519 -18.81 -19.06 14.33
C THR A 519 -18.36 -19.58 15.69
N SER A 520 -17.39 -18.91 16.33
CA SER A 520 -16.94 -19.24 17.70
C SER A 520 -17.88 -18.68 18.78
N GLN A 521 -18.73 -17.71 18.43
CA GLN A 521 -19.66 -17.05 19.33
C GLN A 521 -21.08 -17.60 19.19
N ASN A 522 -21.87 -17.55 20.27
CA ASN A 522 -23.30 -17.94 20.23
C ASN A 522 -24.15 -17.09 19.28
N ASN A 523 -23.74 -15.84 19.00
CA ASN A 523 -24.42 -14.92 18.08
C ASN A 523 -23.54 -14.70 16.84
N THR A 524 -23.57 -15.68 15.95
CA THR A 524 -22.79 -15.73 14.71
C THR A 524 -22.99 -14.47 13.86
N SER A 525 -21.97 -13.61 13.77
CA SER A 525 -22.07 -12.26 13.19
C SER A 525 -20.78 -11.76 12.55
N ALA A 526 -20.88 -10.67 11.78
CA ALA A 526 -19.75 -9.93 11.25
C ALA A 526 -20.08 -8.45 11.01
N PHE A 527 -19.07 -7.58 11.09
CA PHE A 527 -19.20 -6.13 10.92
C PHE A 527 -18.10 -5.55 10.03
N GLY A 528 -18.36 -4.40 9.40
CA GLY A 528 -17.36 -3.69 8.62
C GLY A 528 -17.76 -2.28 8.26
N GLU A 529 -16.82 -1.52 7.73
CA GLU A 529 -17.00 -0.10 7.35
C GLU A 529 -16.59 0.11 5.89
N LEU A 530 -17.13 1.18 5.28
CA LEU A 530 -16.69 1.71 3.99
C LEU A 530 -16.66 3.24 4.08
N TYR A 531 -15.48 3.81 3.88
CA TYR A 531 -15.25 5.25 3.72
C TYR A 531 -15.22 5.63 2.24
N VAL A 532 -15.92 6.70 1.86
CA VAL A 532 -15.93 7.25 0.50
C VAL A 532 -15.91 8.78 0.53
N ASP A 533 -14.91 9.36 -0.14
CA ASP A 533 -14.82 10.77 -0.51
C ASP A 533 -14.55 10.88 -2.03
N ASP A 534 -14.16 12.05 -2.53
CA ASP A 534 -13.73 12.25 -3.92
C ASP A 534 -12.38 11.62 -4.29
N GLY A 535 -11.64 11.08 -3.32
CA GLY A 535 -10.36 10.40 -3.50
C GLY A 535 -9.14 11.33 -3.50
N ASP A 536 -9.30 12.64 -3.74
CA ASP A 536 -8.16 13.55 -3.96
C ASP A 536 -8.25 14.95 -3.33
N SER A 537 -9.37 15.35 -2.71
CA SER A 537 -9.43 16.64 -1.99
C SER A 537 -8.49 16.72 -0.80
N LEU A 538 -7.82 17.86 -0.61
CA LEU A 538 -6.84 18.09 0.46
C LEU A 538 -7.38 17.83 1.87
N SER A 539 -8.57 18.37 2.18
CA SER A 539 -9.14 18.41 3.53
C SER A 539 -10.47 17.66 3.62
N ALA A 540 -10.63 16.55 2.88
CA ALA A 540 -11.94 15.89 2.75
C ALA A 540 -12.56 15.45 4.10
N VAL A 541 -11.73 15.14 5.10
CA VAL A 541 -12.18 14.72 6.44
C VAL A 541 -12.56 15.94 7.29
N GLU A 542 -11.72 16.97 7.28
CA GLU A 542 -11.87 18.22 8.03
C GLU A 542 -13.03 19.08 7.49
N ASP A 543 -13.18 19.16 6.17
CA ASP A 543 -14.30 19.81 5.47
C ASP A 543 -15.62 19.03 5.61
N HIS A 544 -15.59 17.84 6.25
CA HIS A 544 -16.71 16.91 6.33
C HIS A 544 -17.26 16.45 4.95
N ARG A 545 -16.43 16.42 3.90
CA ARG A 545 -16.80 16.03 2.53
C ARG A 545 -16.55 14.55 2.23
N TYR A 546 -17.04 13.69 3.11
CA TYR A 546 -16.99 12.22 2.99
C TYR A 546 -18.31 11.57 3.41
N SER A 547 -18.49 10.30 3.09
CA SER A 547 -19.55 9.43 3.58
C SER A 547 -18.93 8.19 4.26
N LEU A 548 -19.53 7.76 5.38
CA LEU A 548 -19.09 6.59 6.14
C LEU A 548 -20.28 5.65 6.37
N MET A 549 -20.19 4.45 5.81
CA MET A 549 -21.22 3.42 5.91
C MET A 549 -20.73 2.26 6.78
N HIS A 550 -21.58 1.79 7.68
CA HIS A 550 -21.34 0.59 8.48
C HIS A 550 -22.22 -0.54 7.97
N PHE A 551 -21.67 -1.75 7.92
CA PHE A 551 -22.36 -2.99 7.56
C PHE A 551 -22.38 -3.94 8.75
N GLY A 552 -23.45 -4.71 8.88
CA GLY A 552 -23.57 -5.78 9.85
C GLY A 552 -24.37 -6.95 9.30
N VAL A 553 -23.89 -8.16 9.53
CA VAL A 553 -24.64 -9.40 9.30
C VAL A 553 -24.74 -10.18 10.60
N LEU A 554 -25.90 -10.78 10.82
CA LEU A 554 -26.20 -11.58 12.00
C LEU A 554 -27.04 -12.79 11.57
N GLN A 555 -26.60 -13.97 11.97
CA GLN A 555 -27.42 -15.18 11.88
C GLN A 555 -28.17 -15.36 13.20
N ASN A 556 -29.46 -14.99 13.20
CA ASN A 556 -30.32 -14.97 14.39
C ASN A 556 -30.73 -16.37 14.86
N SER A 557 -30.77 -17.34 13.93
CA SER A 557 -31.24 -18.71 14.14
C SER A 557 -30.66 -19.64 13.07
N SER A 558 -30.90 -20.95 13.19
CA SER A 558 -30.46 -21.97 12.23
C SER A 558 -31.05 -21.84 10.83
N ASP A 559 -32.05 -20.97 10.64
CA ASP A 559 -32.75 -20.72 9.37
C ASP A 559 -32.71 -19.26 8.90
N THR A 560 -32.33 -18.30 9.75
CA THR A 560 -32.49 -16.86 9.44
C THR A 560 -31.17 -16.10 9.47
N VAL A 561 -30.83 -15.47 8.34
CA VAL A 561 -29.71 -14.54 8.20
C VAL A 561 -30.24 -13.15 7.87
N GLU A 562 -29.80 -12.14 8.63
CA GLU A 562 -30.14 -10.75 8.40
C GLU A 562 -28.89 -9.92 8.13
N PHE A 563 -28.90 -9.16 7.03
CA PHE A 563 -27.87 -8.21 6.65
C PHE A 563 -28.44 -6.80 6.66
N LYS A 564 -27.72 -5.82 7.22
CA LYS A 564 -28.12 -4.42 7.17
C LYS A 564 -26.91 -3.52 7.03
N ASN A 565 -27.10 -2.33 6.45
CA ASN A 565 -26.17 -1.23 6.63
C ASN A 565 -26.80 -0.13 7.49
N SER A 566 -25.98 0.86 7.85
CA SER A 566 -26.43 2.16 8.33
C SER A 566 -25.44 3.22 7.92
N ILE A 567 -25.90 4.40 7.53
CA ILE A 567 -25.05 5.53 7.16
C ILE A 567 -24.71 6.28 8.44
N LYS A 568 -23.43 6.28 8.85
CA LYS A 568 -22.98 6.99 10.07
C LYS A 568 -22.67 8.44 9.82
N PHE A 569 -22.22 8.76 8.61
CA PHE A 569 -21.96 10.11 8.18
C PHE A 569 -22.24 10.24 6.68
N HIS A 570 -22.84 11.35 6.26
CA HIS A 570 -23.19 11.63 4.87
C HIS A 570 -22.96 13.11 4.53
N GLY A 571 -21.72 13.44 4.20
CA GLY A 571 -21.31 14.75 3.69
C GLY A 571 -20.77 14.72 2.26
N TYR A 572 -20.84 13.56 1.58
CA TYR A 572 -20.39 13.40 0.20
C TYR A 572 -21.46 12.76 -0.68
N ALA A 573 -21.75 13.42 -1.81
CA ALA A 573 -22.77 13.04 -2.79
C ALA A 573 -22.22 12.99 -4.24
N GLY A 574 -20.91 12.79 -4.40
CA GLY A 574 -20.28 12.67 -5.72
C GLY A 574 -20.58 11.35 -6.45
N PRO A 575 -20.08 11.17 -7.69
CA PRO A 575 -20.51 10.09 -8.58
C PRO A 575 -20.18 8.68 -8.05
N GLU A 576 -19.18 8.53 -7.18
CA GLU A 576 -18.86 7.27 -6.50
C GLU A 576 -19.98 6.77 -5.59
N MET A 577 -20.81 7.66 -5.03
CA MET A 577 -21.97 7.28 -4.21
C MET A 577 -23.10 6.62 -5.03
N GLN A 578 -23.06 6.76 -6.36
CA GLN A 578 -23.99 6.13 -7.31
C GLN A 578 -23.58 4.70 -7.66
N ALA A 579 -22.48 4.18 -7.11
CA ALA A 579 -22.05 2.81 -7.33
C ALA A 579 -22.95 1.82 -6.57
N ASP A 580 -23.50 0.83 -7.27
CA ASP A 580 -24.38 -0.17 -6.67
C ASP A 580 -23.63 -1.28 -5.93
N ILE A 581 -24.17 -1.71 -4.80
CA ILE A 581 -23.94 -3.03 -4.21
C ILE A 581 -24.74 -4.04 -5.03
N LYS A 582 -24.06 -4.88 -5.81
CA LYS A 582 -24.70 -5.89 -6.68
C LYS A 582 -24.78 -7.28 -6.05
N GLU A 583 -23.85 -7.60 -5.16
CA GLU A 583 -23.68 -8.94 -4.57
C GLU A 583 -23.17 -8.85 -3.12
N ILE A 584 -23.67 -9.72 -2.25
CA ILE A 584 -23.11 -9.95 -0.91
C ILE A 584 -22.82 -11.44 -0.77
N ARG A 585 -21.62 -11.80 -0.33
CA ARG A 585 -21.24 -13.18 0.01
C ARG A 585 -21.07 -13.30 1.51
N VAL A 586 -21.86 -14.18 2.14
CA VAL A 586 -21.75 -14.49 3.57
C VAL A 586 -21.12 -15.86 3.73
N TYR A 587 -20.00 -15.97 4.44
CA TYR A 587 -19.28 -17.22 4.69
C TYR A 587 -19.57 -17.74 6.11
N GLY A 588 -19.64 -19.06 6.27
CA GLY A 588 -19.87 -19.70 7.57
C GLY A 588 -21.35 -19.79 7.98
N VAL A 589 -22.29 -19.64 7.04
CA VAL A 589 -23.74 -19.78 7.29
C VAL A 589 -24.05 -21.26 7.52
N ARG A 590 -24.68 -21.59 8.66
CA ARG A 590 -24.94 -22.99 9.05
C ARG A 590 -26.29 -23.18 9.74
N GLY A 591 -26.99 -24.25 9.43
CA GLY A 591 -28.18 -24.70 10.18
C GLY A 591 -29.20 -25.44 9.33
N ASP A 592 -30.17 -26.08 9.99
CA ASP A 592 -31.07 -27.08 9.39
C ASP A 592 -31.98 -26.53 8.27
N GLY A 593 -32.20 -25.22 8.21
CA GLY A 593 -32.93 -24.59 7.10
C GLY A 593 -32.13 -24.53 5.79
N PHE A 594 -30.79 -24.47 5.88
CA PHE A 594 -29.92 -24.25 4.72
C PHE A 594 -29.60 -25.58 4.00
N ALA A 595 -30.59 -26.09 3.27
CA ALA A 595 -30.47 -27.30 2.47
C ALA A 595 -29.47 -27.13 1.28
N ALA A 596 -28.80 -28.23 0.92
CA ALA A 596 -27.69 -28.22 -0.04
C ALA A 596 -28.06 -27.68 -1.43
N ASN A 597 -27.33 -26.66 -1.88
CA ASN A 597 -27.49 -26.02 -3.20
C ASN A 597 -28.91 -25.46 -3.43
N SER A 598 -29.56 -24.99 -2.36
CA SER A 598 -30.88 -24.36 -2.43
C SER A 598 -30.81 -22.91 -2.94
N SER A 599 -31.83 -22.50 -3.69
CA SER A 599 -32.10 -21.11 -4.05
C SER A 599 -33.36 -20.67 -3.32
N MET A 600 -33.29 -19.54 -2.65
CA MET A 600 -34.34 -18.96 -1.82
C MET A 600 -34.65 -17.54 -2.28
N ASN A 601 -35.88 -17.09 -2.04
CA ASN A 601 -36.20 -15.67 -2.10
C ASN A 601 -35.77 -15.01 -0.79
N ALA A 602 -35.18 -13.84 -0.87
CA ALA A 602 -34.87 -13.00 0.28
C ALA A 602 -35.58 -11.65 0.13
N THR A 603 -36.10 -11.12 1.23
CA THR A 603 -36.74 -9.81 1.26
C THR A 603 -35.66 -8.74 1.42
N LEU A 604 -35.62 -7.79 0.49
CA LEU A 604 -34.84 -6.55 0.57
C LEU A 604 -35.80 -5.40 0.85
N LEU A 605 -35.57 -4.69 1.95
CA LEU A 605 -36.17 -3.41 2.27
C LEU A 605 -35.11 -2.33 2.06
N SER A 606 -35.36 -1.33 1.21
CA SER A 606 -34.48 -0.17 1.04
C SER A 606 -35.22 1.14 1.35
N SER A 607 -34.50 2.11 1.93
CA SER A 607 -35.06 3.43 2.28
C SER A 607 -34.40 4.52 1.44
N SER A 608 -35.19 5.30 0.71
CA SER A 608 -34.72 6.37 -0.18
C SER A 608 -34.64 7.75 0.49
N GLY A 609 -34.65 7.82 1.83
CA GLY A 609 -34.66 9.08 2.60
C GLY A 609 -36.02 9.76 2.64
N GLU A 610 -36.74 9.80 1.50
CA GLU A 610 -38.12 10.25 1.40
C GLU A 610 -39.01 9.11 0.89
N GLY A 611 -40.01 8.72 1.70
CA GLY A 611 -41.00 7.68 1.37
C GLY A 611 -41.04 6.48 2.33
N SER A 612 -42.03 5.60 2.14
CA SER A 612 -42.08 4.29 2.80
C SER A 612 -41.00 3.36 2.23
N PRO A 613 -40.38 2.47 3.04
CA PRO A 613 -39.37 1.53 2.54
C PRO A 613 -39.89 0.72 1.35
N GLN A 614 -39.08 0.60 0.30
CA GLN A 614 -39.42 -0.21 -0.86
C GLN A 614 -39.07 -1.67 -0.58
N GLU A 615 -40.08 -2.54 -0.58
CA GLU A 615 -39.89 -3.99 -0.47
C GLU A 615 -39.69 -4.62 -1.85
N SER A 616 -38.70 -5.49 -1.98
CA SER A 616 -38.41 -6.25 -3.20
C SER A 616 -37.86 -7.65 -2.88
N SER A 617 -38.06 -8.60 -3.79
CA SER A 617 -37.52 -9.95 -3.65
C SER A 617 -36.20 -10.09 -4.42
N ILE A 618 -35.11 -10.32 -3.70
CA ILE A 618 -33.79 -10.61 -4.27
C ILE A 618 -33.51 -12.11 -4.29
N LYS A 619 -32.42 -12.52 -4.94
CA LYS A 619 -32.01 -13.93 -5.03
C LYS A 619 -31.01 -14.27 -3.92
N ALA A 620 -31.22 -15.39 -3.22
CA ALA A 620 -30.29 -15.95 -2.26
C ALA A 620 -29.94 -17.40 -2.63
N ASP A 621 -28.69 -17.67 -2.99
CA ASP A 621 -28.19 -19.01 -3.33
C ASP A 621 -27.27 -19.53 -2.22
N TYR A 622 -27.51 -20.75 -1.71
CA TYR A 622 -26.70 -21.36 -0.65
C TYR A 622 -25.84 -22.53 -1.16
N PHE A 623 -24.53 -22.47 -0.94
CA PHE A 623 -23.53 -23.45 -1.37
C PHE A 623 -23.00 -24.25 -0.19
N ALA A 624 -23.62 -25.39 0.10
CA ALA A 624 -23.28 -26.24 1.26
C ALA A 624 -21.88 -26.87 1.23
N GLN A 625 -21.16 -26.83 0.09
CA GLN A 625 -19.75 -27.28 0.05
C GLN A 625 -18.77 -26.28 0.67
N SER A 626 -19.23 -25.07 1.00
CA SER A 626 -18.41 -23.96 1.51
C SER A 626 -19.13 -23.10 2.54
N ASP A 627 -20.26 -23.57 3.10
CA ASP A 627 -21.09 -22.82 4.06
C ASP A 627 -21.36 -21.37 3.60
N MET A 628 -21.56 -21.15 2.30
CA MET A 628 -21.63 -19.81 1.68
C MET A 628 -23.03 -19.49 1.21
N LEU A 629 -23.55 -18.34 1.64
CA LEU A 629 -24.78 -17.73 1.11
C LEU A 629 -24.41 -16.56 0.19
N VAL A 630 -24.93 -16.55 -1.04
CA VAL A 630 -24.72 -15.47 -2.03
C VAL A 630 -26.04 -14.76 -2.27
N LEU A 631 -26.10 -13.49 -1.91
CA LEU A 631 -27.20 -12.57 -2.17
C LEU A 631 -26.88 -11.81 -3.45
N SER A 632 -27.80 -11.80 -4.42
CA SER A 632 -27.60 -11.17 -5.73
C SER A 632 -28.88 -10.51 -6.26
N ARG A 633 -28.70 -9.55 -7.18
CA ARG A 633 -29.75 -8.60 -7.64
C ARG A 633 -30.23 -7.70 -6.50
N LEU A 634 -29.29 -7.15 -5.72
CA LEU A 634 -29.60 -6.12 -4.74
C LEU A 634 -29.86 -4.79 -5.44
N ASP A 635 -28.92 -4.38 -6.30
CA ASP A 635 -29.05 -3.19 -7.14
C ASP A 635 -29.33 -1.90 -6.32
N VAL A 636 -28.72 -1.81 -5.13
CA VAL A 636 -28.85 -0.69 -4.18
C VAL A 636 -27.57 0.16 -4.19
N PRO A 637 -27.64 1.50 -4.36
CA PRO A 637 -26.50 2.40 -4.22
C PRO A 637 -25.82 2.31 -2.85
N ILE A 638 -24.49 2.42 -2.80
CA ILE A 638 -23.74 2.37 -1.52
C ILE A 638 -24.18 3.45 -0.51
N GLY A 639 -24.72 4.57 -0.98
CA GLY A 639 -25.23 5.68 -0.17
C GLY A 639 -26.67 5.52 0.33
N GLN A 640 -27.28 4.34 0.20
CA GLN A 640 -28.66 4.09 0.61
C GLN A 640 -28.73 3.07 1.76
N GLU A 641 -29.65 3.28 2.71
CA GLU A 641 -29.90 2.28 3.78
C GLU A 641 -30.78 1.13 3.30
N PHE A 642 -30.41 -0.09 3.69
CA PHE A 642 -31.10 -1.32 3.35
C PHE A 642 -31.00 -2.40 4.44
N HIS A 643 -32.01 -3.27 4.45
CA HIS A 643 -32.08 -4.49 5.27
C HIS A 643 -32.47 -5.65 4.36
N VAL A 644 -31.67 -6.71 4.36
CA VAL A 644 -32.00 -7.99 3.73
C VAL A 644 -32.29 -9.00 4.82
N LYS A 645 -33.42 -9.70 4.69
CA LYS A 645 -33.75 -10.87 5.50
C LYS A 645 -33.90 -12.11 4.63
N VAL A 646 -33.14 -13.14 4.97
CA VAL A 646 -33.22 -14.48 4.37
C VAL A 646 -33.80 -15.43 5.41
N VAL A 647 -34.86 -16.16 5.04
CA VAL A 647 -35.44 -17.23 5.85
C VAL A 647 -35.41 -18.50 5.03
N ALA A 648 -34.58 -19.45 5.45
CA ALA A 648 -34.40 -20.73 4.79
C ALA A 648 -35.53 -21.70 5.17
N GLN A 649 -36.03 -22.47 4.21
CA GLN A 649 -37.08 -23.46 4.44
C GLN A 649 -36.46 -24.85 4.60
N PRO A 650 -36.83 -25.62 5.65
CA PRO A 650 -36.40 -27.00 5.79
C PRO A 650 -36.74 -27.80 4.54
N ALA A 651 -35.80 -28.64 4.08
CA ALA A 651 -36.04 -29.50 2.92
C ALA A 651 -37.26 -30.39 3.17
N ALA A 652 -38.30 -30.27 2.32
CA ALA A 652 -39.50 -31.08 2.42
C ALA A 652 -39.12 -32.57 2.38
N THR A 653 -39.36 -33.29 3.48
CA THR A 653 -39.23 -34.75 3.52
C THR A 653 -40.11 -35.34 2.41
N PRO A 654 -39.59 -36.22 1.53
CA PRO A 654 -40.41 -36.83 0.50
C PRO A 654 -41.57 -37.58 1.14
N GLU A 655 -42.80 -37.15 0.88
CA GLU A 655 -43.98 -37.83 1.39
C GLU A 655 -43.97 -39.29 0.91
N GLY A 656 -43.91 -40.23 1.86
CA GLY A 656 -43.91 -41.65 1.58
C GLY A 656 -45.19 -42.06 0.85
N GLY A 657 -45.09 -42.26 -0.46
CA GLY A 657 -46.22 -42.57 -1.32
C GLY A 657 -46.98 -43.82 -0.87
N LYS A 658 -48.17 -43.63 -0.30
CA LYS A 658 -49.12 -44.71 0.02
C LYS A 658 -49.52 -45.47 -1.25
N LYS A 659 -48.91 -46.64 -1.50
CA LYS A 659 -49.50 -47.72 -2.32
C LYS A 659 -49.07 -49.08 -1.80
N GLY A 660 -50.03 -50.00 -1.66
CA GLY A 660 -49.75 -51.40 -1.33
C GLY A 660 -50.74 -52.02 -0.34
N GLY A 661 -52.01 -52.13 -0.72
CA GLY A 661 -52.92 -53.04 0.00
C GLY A 661 -52.56 -54.49 -0.33
N GLY A 662 -52.51 -55.35 0.69
CA GLY A 662 -52.23 -56.79 0.54
C GLY A 662 -52.79 -57.57 1.73
N VAL A 663 -53.85 -58.36 1.48
CA VAL A 663 -54.47 -59.27 2.44
C VAL A 663 -54.16 -60.71 2.01
N GLY A 664 -53.80 -61.58 2.96
CA GLY A 664 -53.47 -63.00 2.74
C GLY A 664 -52.15 -63.37 3.44
N VAL A 665 -52.10 -63.64 4.76
CA VAL A 665 -52.64 -64.79 5.52
C VAL A 665 -51.85 -66.10 5.32
N ASN A 666 -51.10 -66.47 6.38
CA ASN A 666 -50.61 -67.81 6.76
C ASN A 666 -49.53 -68.49 5.85
N ALA A 667 -48.57 -69.29 6.35
CA ALA A 667 -48.32 -69.81 7.70
C ALA A 667 -46.82 -70.08 8.00
N SER A 668 -46.49 -70.15 9.30
CA SER A 668 -45.53 -71.05 9.96
C SER A 668 -44.17 -71.44 9.33
N GLY A 669 -43.07 -71.21 10.06
CA GLY A 669 -41.79 -71.93 9.88
C GLY A 669 -40.70 -71.40 10.81
N LYS A 670 -40.10 -72.25 11.67
CA LYS A 670 -39.20 -71.83 12.77
C LYS A 670 -37.84 -72.52 12.66
N SER A 671 -36.77 -71.76 12.99
CA SER A 671 -35.48 -72.19 13.58
C SER A 671 -34.51 -73.16 12.86
N GLY A 672 -33.20 -72.83 12.99
CA GLY A 672 -32.03 -73.74 12.88
C GLY A 672 -31.30 -73.67 11.52
N SER A 673 -30.03 -73.28 11.35
CA SER A 673 -28.74 -73.50 12.04
C SER A 673 -27.95 -74.72 11.54
N GLY A 674 -26.70 -74.49 11.08
CA GLY A 674 -25.70 -75.49 10.64
C GLY A 674 -25.68 -75.67 9.11
N GLU A 675 -24.69 -75.23 8.33
CA GLU A 675 -23.23 -75.51 8.21
C GLU A 675 -22.84 -76.63 7.20
N GLU A 676 -21.85 -76.27 6.37
CA GLU A 676 -20.87 -77.07 5.60
C GLU A 676 -21.19 -77.84 4.28
N ALA A 677 -20.13 -77.80 3.44
CA ALA A 677 -19.60 -78.83 2.51
C ALA A 677 -20.19 -79.08 1.10
N GLU A 678 -19.63 -78.33 0.14
CA GLU A 678 -18.92 -78.76 -1.09
C GLU A 678 -19.27 -80.02 -1.94
N LYS A 679 -18.92 -79.85 -3.26
CA LYS A 679 -18.78 -80.81 -4.40
C LYS A 679 -19.98 -80.88 -5.36
N GLY A 680 -19.81 -80.93 -6.69
CA GLY A 680 -18.61 -80.76 -7.52
C GLY A 680 -18.75 -81.35 -8.94
N GLY A 681 -18.49 -80.56 -9.99
CA GLY A 681 -18.42 -80.99 -11.42
C GLY A 681 -19.76 -81.27 -12.12
N ALA A 682 -19.87 -81.35 -13.46
CA ALA A 682 -18.97 -80.92 -14.56
C ALA A 682 -19.72 -80.89 -15.92
N ALA A 683 -19.24 -80.09 -16.89
CA ALA A 683 -19.67 -80.01 -18.31
C ALA A 683 -21.13 -79.57 -18.61
N GLY A 684 -21.46 -78.84 -19.69
CA GLY A 684 -20.66 -78.14 -20.71
C GLY A 684 -21.59 -77.55 -21.81
N GLY A 685 -21.16 -76.51 -22.56
CA GLY A 685 -21.92 -76.03 -23.75
C GLY A 685 -22.17 -74.51 -23.83
N LYS A 686 -21.45 -73.84 -24.74
CA LYS A 686 -21.41 -72.38 -24.99
C LYS A 686 -22.75 -71.65 -25.22
N LYS A 687 -22.94 -70.51 -24.53
CA LYS A 687 -23.40 -69.15 -24.98
C LYS A 687 -23.49 -68.22 -23.75
N SER A 688 -23.43 -66.88 -23.80
CA SER A 688 -22.72 -65.93 -24.69
C SER A 688 -22.83 -64.50 -24.11
N ALA A 689 -21.71 -63.74 -24.01
CA ALA A 689 -21.57 -62.44 -23.29
C ALA A 689 -21.79 -62.55 -21.75
N GLU A 690 -21.25 -61.71 -20.86
CA GLU A 690 -20.43 -60.49 -20.97
C GLU A 690 -19.40 -60.44 -19.80
N LYS A 691 -18.20 -59.86 -19.96
CA LYS A 691 -17.10 -59.99 -18.98
C LYS A 691 -17.03 -58.84 -17.97
N LYS A 692 -17.30 -59.13 -16.68
CA LYS A 692 -16.52 -58.55 -15.57
C LYS A 692 -15.34 -59.47 -15.27
N LYS A 693 -14.09 -58.96 -15.27
CA LYS A 693 -12.91 -59.73 -14.86
C LYS A 693 -12.03 -58.91 -13.91
N LYS A 694 -11.84 -59.41 -12.68
CA LYS A 694 -10.90 -58.86 -11.70
C LYS A 694 -9.47 -58.95 -12.23
N SER A 695 -8.67 -57.92 -11.98
CA SER A 695 -7.23 -57.90 -12.33
C SER A 695 -6.43 -58.86 -11.44
N LYS A 696 -5.44 -59.53 -12.03
CA LYS A 696 -4.33 -60.17 -11.29
C LYS A 696 -3.13 -59.24 -11.35
N PHE A 697 -2.45 -59.04 -10.22
CA PHE A 697 -1.20 -58.28 -10.18
C PHE A 697 -0.13 -58.90 -11.11
N SER A 698 0.53 -58.06 -11.89
CA SER A 698 1.66 -58.44 -12.74
C SER A 698 2.98 -58.19 -12.02
N VAL A 699 3.89 -59.16 -12.06
CA VAL A 699 5.25 -59.07 -11.48
C VAL A 699 6.05 -57.90 -12.07
N THR A 700 5.74 -57.48 -13.30
CA THR A 700 6.35 -56.29 -13.93
C THR A 700 6.09 -54.98 -13.17
N GLY A 701 4.95 -54.87 -12.45
CA GLY A 701 4.65 -53.69 -11.64
C GLY A 701 5.55 -53.55 -10.41
N ILE A 702 5.94 -54.69 -9.80
CA ILE A 702 6.82 -54.71 -8.64
C ILE A 702 8.23 -54.27 -9.03
N VAL A 703 8.74 -54.75 -10.18
CA VAL A 703 10.04 -54.30 -10.71
C VAL A 703 10.04 -52.80 -11.02
N GLY A 704 8.96 -52.26 -11.61
CA GLY A 704 8.81 -50.82 -11.84
C GLY A 704 8.84 -49.98 -10.57
N ILE A 705 8.16 -50.44 -9.51
CA ILE A 705 8.17 -49.76 -8.20
C ILE A 705 9.56 -49.81 -7.55
N VAL A 706 10.23 -50.97 -7.56
CA VAL A 706 11.58 -51.11 -6.97
C VAL A 706 12.60 -50.25 -7.71
N VAL A 707 12.56 -50.20 -9.05
CA VAL A 707 13.42 -49.31 -9.85
C VAL A 707 13.10 -47.83 -9.57
N GLY A 708 11.82 -47.45 -9.46
CA GLY A 708 11.41 -46.10 -9.10
C GLY A 708 11.90 -45.66 -7.71
N CYS A 709 11.77 -46.53 -6.70
CA CYS A 709 12.28 -46.28 -5.36
C CYS A 709 13.82 -46.17 -5.32
N ALA A 710 14.53 -47.02 -6.06
CA ALA A 710 15.99 -46.93 -6.18
C ALA A 710 16.44 -45.61 -6.85
N PHE A 711 15.73 -45.17 -7.89
CA PHE A 711 16.00 -43.90 -8.57
C PHE A 711 15.74 -42.69 -7.66
N LEU A 712 14.64 -42.71 -6.90
CA LEU A 712 14.32 -41.68 -5.91
C LEU A 712 15.37 -41.63 -4.78
N ALA A 713 15.82 -42.78 -4.27
CA ALA A 713 16.88 -42.87 -3.27
C ALA A 713 18.23 -42.31 -3.80
N ALA A 714 18.57 -42.59 -5.06
CA ALA A 714 19.77 -42.03 -5.70
C ALA A 714 19.71 -40.50 -5.84
N ILE A 715 18.54 -39.93 -6.18
CA ILE A 715 18.31 -38.48 -6.23
C ILE A 715 18.48 -37.86 -4.84
N ILE A 716 17.87 -38.45 -3.80
CA ILE A 716 18.00 -37.98 -2.41
C ILE A 716 19.47 -38.04 -1.95
N PHE A 717 20.19 -39.12 -2.27
CA PHE A 717 21.60 -39.27 -1.93
C PHE A 717 22.50 -38.23 -2.63
N MET A 718 22.26 -37.97 -3.92
CA MET A 718 22.92 -36.87 -4.65
C MET A 718 22.63 -35.49 -4.06
N PHE A 719 21.40 -35.25 -3.61
CA PHE A 719 21.01 -33.99 -2.96
C PHE A 719 21.71 -33.80 -1.61
N LEU A 720 21.79 -34.86 -0.80
CA LEU A 720 22.53 -34.86 0.47
C LEU A 720 24.04 -34.67 0.26
N LEU A 721 24.63 -35.28 -0.77
CA LEU A 721 26.04 -35.08 -1.13
C LEU A 721 26.32 -33.64 -1.60
N ARG A 722 25.42 -33.02 -2.37
CA ARG A 722 25.51 -31.59 -2.74
C ARG A 722 25.47 -30.69 -1.50
N ARG A 723 24.50 -30.91 -0.61
CA ARG A 723 24.36 -30.15 0.64
C ARG A 723 25.57 -30.31 1.56
N ARG A 724 26.18 -31.51 1.60
CA ARG A 724 27.41 -31.78 2.37
C ARG A 724 28.66 -31.12 1.77
N ARG A 725 28.72 -30.89 0.45
CA ARG A 725 29.80 -30.10 -0.18
C ARG A 725 29.68 -28.60 0.13
N GLN A 726 28.48 -28.04 0.10
CA GLN A 726 28.27 -26.61 0.43
C GLN A 726 28.65 -26.26 1.88
N GLY A 727 28.45 -27.20 2.81
CA GLY A 727 28.89 -27.04 4.21
C GLY A 727 30.39 -27.15 4.47
N TYR A 728 31.23 -27.34 3.44
CA TYR A 728 32.70 -27.39 3.54
C TYR A 728 33.40 -26.20 2.83
N GLU A 729 32.65 -25.32 2.15
CA GLU A 729 33.17 -24.02 1.65
C GLU A 729 32.75 -22.85 2.56
N THR A 730 32.19 -23.16 3.74
CA THR A 730 31.76 -22.20 4.78
C THR A 730 32.38 -22.50 6.16
N ILE A 731 33.50 -23.24 6.16
CA ILE A 731 34.47 -23.43 7.25
C ILE A 731 35.86 -23.18 6.66
#